data_AF-A0A928D8G3-F1
#
_entry.id   AF-A0A928D8G3-F1
#
_cell.length_a   1.000
_cell.length_b   1.000
_cell.length_c   1.000
_cell.angle_alpha   90.00
_cell.angle_beta   90.00
_cell.angle_gamma   90.00
#
_symmetry.space_group_name_H-M   'P 1'
#
loop_
_entity.id
_entity.type
_entity.pdbx_description
1 polymer ?
#
loop_
_entity_poly.entity_id
_entity_poly.type
_entity_poly.pdbx_seq_one_letter_code
_entity_poly.pdbx_strand_id
1 'polypeptide(L)'
;MKKSLNVLACTIGASALWGAVTSVSDITKMPVSGTEGRIEYSGATGVVAADLALAPAAKKAATFKVVKPDTRLTFSGKLSATGGAFVKSGPGSLKLAYPGSFTLGETAAETPKSDLQWDGGGVASKGFTSLTVADGALEVGMPGSSVSVKGGAAVGVRYAAGATPSLKIAGGMFKANALYVDRGYSTSSRNLTPAFEVSNCATAVFDNVYTDSAENTSSFGKSIISVSGVGSLLRVTGYCSIGLNRNGTNTLNTLDGASFEHTATSSDWSSRIGLEIGGTENERGGGVRTRRTVWNIDGGTGLVYAAYLNRGSEINVKNGGMLKLDRSMLYFNNNSNDWQRGALNFDGGAIGTRTSRVAEWFTGIPGYTVGAKGMKIVPASDYSALDGHSSYLDDASRSADAEIVIDGSGTVAMGAGEAPIRLKQGKLIMGVNGRYMGSSATGRICVENGSAFMISGENTLQNMVFEGGGTTNRFRHQGIEADRKRWLTSGHAGFLADGSIRLGTREWVNSAGAAYLAEKLPVNRSFSVSWTYFGSESGRVSGFPYGVTAVFQNAGELACGTDATKCCYDGIVKSAAVSYNAQNGELKFGKNGEWISGADLSSRVGGWATDPLRCSISYDADETKLVFSVYQPSANRFNAITNIVNLADVTGGSEAHFGFLGGTKSDGHSGFHVLGDVRISTEKGRGYQKVGGNVEIAEGKTWKQELLADTDNLGFVMNSLTYANGANLLTIPSSVAGLPTALYGAVNIGFDRISGTGELVKTGDAGLSLSASGAARESSIDLRGGSVILRKEDLEVPTLKSTDGGWCFTGSEIYWAGDRTLQFGPLANARGTSAQADPERVMNAGTRRRYSVDGAWKVSFRAYITSANGSNQPGFSFIIHNDPRGCEKRANNYCGGNSFENGACFRFWTAKSFVHFGKTSSTLNTANETAGISFADTIALSAKDSEVLIDIEHDPAASAVKVTMTQGSKIFSHVWENVDLKSMIGGDGKAYLSFGAHGHQTNPTVFRMSDFEFAYVGAAPDDENADVPYFGTLTATNSIVRIVLDSAVENGNYRLADTFRIADGCRLYVDALRAPGVLDLGVCDVPGGLNVYPRNGCSVKVSKLNGAAEMLVDGGVLVVAANDALPSNCVLRLFNGGKVRLECSGTLRLNKMFVNGSRVPFGVYDAENSDWIDGGNGSVTTGFPLRIIFR
;
A
#
# COMPACT_ATOMS: atom_id res chain seq x y z
N MET A 1 -59.58 -51.67 57.43
CA MET A 1 -59.29 -50.25 57.15
C MET A 1 -57.85 -49.93 57.53
N LYS A 2 -57.08 -49.45 56.54
CA LYS A 2 -55.94 -48.49 56.56
C LYS A 2 -54.95 -48.40 57.76
N LYS A 3 -53.65 -48.47 57.36
CA LYS A 3 -52.47 -47.61 57.71
C LYS A 3 -52.06 -47.51 59.20
N SER A 4 -50.79 -47.43 59.60
CA SER A 4 -49.69 -46.60 59.05
C SER A 4 -48.30 -47.01 59.55
N LEU A 5 -47.31 -46.74 58.69
CA LEU A 5 -45.86 -46.56 58.89
C LEU A 5 -45.42 -45.82 60.17
N ASN A 6 -44.23 -46.15 60.69
CA ASN A 6 -43.14 -45.18 60.85
C ASN A 6 -41.75 -45.83 61.00
N VAL A 7 -40.77 -45.16 60.40
CA VAL A 7 -39.40 -45.58 60.05
C VAL A 7 -38.40 -45.18 61.15
N LEU A 8 -37.43 -46.04 61.43
CA LEU A 8 -36.23 -45.76 62.24
C LEU A 8 -35.32 -44.74 61.54
N ALA A 9 -34.97 -43.67 62.26
CA ALA A 9 -33.82 -42.84 61.95
C ALA A 9 -32.60 -43.38 62.74
N CYS A 10 -31.57 -43.86 62.02
CA CYS A 10 -30.24 -44.06 62.57
C CYS A 10 -29.30 -43.06 61.90
N THR A 11 -28.85 -42.08 62.66
CA THR A 11 -27.88 -41.07 62.25
C THR A 11 -26.47 -41.65 62.39
N ILE A 12 -25.84 -42.05 61.28
CA ILE A 12 -24.40 -42.35 61.24
C ILE A 12 -23.67 -41.04 60.94
N GLY A 13 -22.75 -40.66 61.83
CA GLY A 13 -21.90 -39.49 61.71
C GLY A 13 -20.91 -39.57 60.54
N ALA A 14 -20.59 -38.40 60.01
CA ALA A 14 -19.77 -38.15 58.82
C ALA A 14 -18.33 -38.68 58.90
N SER A 15 -17.73 -38.90 57.73
CA SER A 15 -16.40 -39.46 57.41
C SER A 15 -16.26 -40.99 57.33
N ALA A 16 -16.81 -41.59 56.28
CA ALA A 16 -16.41 -42.94 55.86
C ALA A 16 -15.23 -42.84 54.87
N LEU A 17 -14.04 -43.21 55.34
CA LEU A 17 -12.85 -43.46 54.53
C LEU A 17 -13.08 -44.78 53.76
N TRP A 18 -13.40 -44.71 52.48
CA TRP A 18 -13.54 -45.92 51.66
C TRP A 18 -12.14 -46.40 51.24
N GLY A 19 -11.71 -47.53 51.82
CA GLY A 19 -10.43 -48.18 51.51
C GLY A 19 -10.35 -48.67 50.05
N ALA A 20 -9.14 -49.10 49.65
CA ALA A 20 -8.84 -49.52 48.28
C ALA A 20 -9.85 -50.53 47.71
N VAL A 21 -10.52 -50.12 46.63
CA VAL A 21 -11.46 -50.93 45.87
C VAL A 21 -10.70 -51.72 44.80
N THR A 22 -10.84 -53.04 44.81
CA THR A 22 -10.10 -53.95 43.92
C THR A 22 -10.98 -54.56 42.81
N SER A 23 -12.30 -54.39 42.87
CA SER A 23 -13.24 -54.87 41.83
C SER A 23 -14.36 -53.88 41.48
N VAL A 24 -14.89 -53.95 40.26
CA VAL A 24 -16.04 -53.12 39.80
C VAL A 24 -17.32 -53.41 40.58
N SER A 25 -17.54 -54.68 40.98
CA SER A 25 -18.71 -55.09 41.76
C SER A 25 -18.79 -54.41 43.13
N ASP A 26 -17.65 -54.00 43.69
CA ASP A 26 -17.60 -53.30 44.96
C ASP A 26 -18.07 -51.85 44.83
N ILE A 27 -17.82 -51.22 43.67
CA ILE A 27 -18.32 -49.87 43.34
C ILE A 27 -19.85 -49.88 43.23
N THR A 28 -20.42 -50.91 42.61
CA THR A 28 -21.89 -51.02 42.46
C THR A 28 -22.65 -51.27 43.76
N LYS A 29 -21.95 -51.68 44.84
CA LYS A 29 -22.54 -51.89 46.17
C LYS A 29 -22.44 -50.65 47.07
N MET A 30 -21.87 -49.55 46.57
CA MET A 30 -21.70 -48.32 47.33
C MET A 30 -23.05 -47.62 47.56
N PRO A 31 -23.29 -47.01 48.74
CA PRO A 31 -24.51 -46.25 48.99
C PRO A 31 -24.67 -45.09 47.99
N VAL A 32 -25.86 -44.97 47.40
CA VAL A 32 -26.17 -43.99 46.33
C VAL A 32 -26.38 -42.56 46.86
N SER A 33 -26.28 -42.32 48.18
CA SER A 33 -26.53 -41.00 48.77
C SER A 33 -25.64 -40.69 49.98
N GLY A 34 -24.97 -39.52 49.95
CA GLY A 34 -24.52 -38.82 51.16
C GLY A 34 -23.04 -38.94 51.57
N THR A 35 -22.15 -39.49 50.75
CA THR A 35 -20.75 -39.71 51.16
C THR A 35 -19.79 -38.63 50.66
N GLU A 36 -19.17 -37.90 51.60
CA GLU A 36 -17.84 -37.29 51.42
C GLU A 36 -16.83 -38.44 51.32
N GLY A 37 -16.08 -38.58 50.22
CA GLY A 37 -15.20 -39.73 50.11
C GLY A 37 -14.21 -39.72 48.94
N ARG A 38 -13.09 -40.40 49.19
CA ARG A 38 -12.08 -40.82 48.21
C ARG A 38 -12.36 -42.26 47.81
N ILE A 39 -12.38 -42.54 46.52
CA ILE A 39 -12.46 -43.89 45.96
C ILE A 39 -11.11 -44.20 45.33
N GLU A 40 -10.38 -45.17 45.87
CA GLU A 40 -9.17 -45.68 45.26
C GLU A 40 -9.45 -46.96 44.49
N TYR A 41 -9.29 -46.96 43.17
CA TYR A 41 -9.46 -48.14 42.34
C TYR A 41 -8.09 -48.72 41.96
N SER A 42 -7.85 -49.98 42.35
CA SER A 42 -6.61 -50.72 42.06
C SER A 42 -6.84 -52.03 41.30
N GLY A 43 -8.09 -52.29 40.90
CA GLY A 43 -8.50 -53.46 40.11
C GLY A 43 -8.04 -53.44 38.65
N ALA A 44 -8.44 -54.47 37.89
CA ALA A 44 -8.25 -54.54 36.44
C ALA A 44 -9.14 -53.54 35.68
N THR A 45 -8.89 -53.33 34.39
CA THR A 45 -9.78 -52.52 33.54
C THR A 45 -11.22 -53.04 33.56
N GLY A 46 -12.21 -52.15 33.68
CA GLY A 46 -13.61 -52.57 33.88
C GLY A 46 -14.65 -51.46 33.65
N VAL A 47 -15.92 -51.86 33.58
CA VAL A 47 -17.07 -50.98 33.27
C VAL A 47 -18.11 -51.01 34.40
N VAL A 48 -18.41 -49.85 34.98
CA VAL A 48 -19.48 -49.64 35.98
C VAL A 48 -20.75 -49.16 35.28
N ALA A 49 -21.78 -50.00 35.29
CA ALA A 49 -23.07 -49.68 34.65
C ALA A 49 -24.08 -48.99 35.58
N ALA A 50 -23.86 -49.03 36.89
CA ALA A 50 -24.75 -48.40 37.87
C ALA A 50 -24.56 -46.87 37.92
N ASP A 51 -25.65 -46.16 38.21
CA ASP A 51 -25.61 -44.74 38.52
C ASP A 51 -24.94 -44.51 39.89
N LEU A 52 -24.15 -43.45 39.99
CA LEU A 52 -23.46 -43.05 41.21
C LEU A 52 -23.61 -41.55 41.43
N ALA A 53 -24.25 -41.17 42.53
CA ALA A 53 -24.40 -39.78 42.95
C ALA A 53 -23.52 -39.49 44.17
N LEU A 54 -22.62 -38.53 44.03
CA LEU A 54 -21.69 -38.09 45.06
C LEU A 54 -22.15 -36.72 45.54
N ALA A 55 -22.16 -36.54 46.86
CA ALA A 55 -22.60 -35.30 47.50
C ALA A 55 -21.53 -34.72 48.44
N PRO A 56 -20.32 -34.38 47.93
CA PRO A 56 -19.31 -33.72 48.76
C PRO A 56 -19.82 -32.39 49.31
N ALA A 57 -19.46 -32.03 50.54
CA ALA A 57 -19.79 -30.73 51.10
C ALA A 57 -19.17 -29.58 50.28
N ALA A 58 -19.73 -28.38 50.44
CA ALA A 58 -19.18 -27.17 49.82
C ALA A 58 -17.69 -27.01 50.17
N LYS A 59 -16.86 -26.69 49.17
CA LYS A 59 -15.38 -26.58 49.32
C LYS A 59 -14.67 -27.90 49.72
N LYS A 60 -15.29 -29.05 49.53
CA LYS A 60 -14.65 -30.38 49.56
C LYS A 60 -14.78 -31.04 48.19
N ALA A 61 -13.96 -32.05 47.89
CA ALA A 61 -14.03 -32.75 46.60
C ALA A 61 -14.27 -34.26 46.74
N ALA A 62 -15.17 -34.80 45.93
CA ALA A 62 -15.19 -36.24 45.69
C ALA A 62 -13.96 -36.63 44.87
N THR A 63 -13.13 -37.55 45.39
CA THR A 63 -11.85 -37.90 44.77
C THR A 63 -11.88 -39.31 44.21
N PHE A 64 -11.56 -39.46 42.93
CA PHE A 64 -11.32 -40.76 42.29
C PHE A 64 -9.85 -40.94 41.98
N LYS A 65 -9.21 -41.90 42.64
CA LYS A 65 -7.82 -42.26 42.40
C LYS A 65 -7.72 -43.61 41.70
N VAL A 66 -7.25 -43.63 40.45
CA VAL A 66 -6.96 -44.89 39.75
C VAL A 66 -5.47 -45.19 39.91
N VAL A 67 -5.15 -46.21 40.70
CA VAL A 67 -3.81 -46.36 41.30
C VAL A 67 -2.78 -46.92 40.30
N LYS A 68 -3.22 -47.74 39.33
CA LYS A 68 -2.35 -48.40 38.35
C LYS A 68 -2.37 -47.65 37.00
N PRO A 69 -1.22 -47.35 36.37
CA PRO A 69 -1.16 -46.61 35.10
C PRO A 69 -1.99 -47.24 33.96
N ASP A 70 -1.95 -48.58 33.83
CA ASP A 70 -2.60 -49.29 32.72
C ASP A 70 -4.08 -49.61 32.98
N THR A 71 -4.61 -49.24 34.15
CA THR A 71 -6.01 -49.49 34.50
C THR A 71 -6.91 -48.42 33.90
N ARG A 72 -7.93 -48.84 33.14
CA ARG A 72 -9.02 -47.98 32.66
C ARG A 72 -10.33 -48.35 33.34
N LEU A 73 -10.93 -47.40 34.06
CA LEU A 73 -12.26 -47.56 34.63
C LEU A 73 -13.26 -46.76 33.79
N THR A 74 -14.33 -47.39 33.31
CA THR A 74 -15.37 -46.72 32.52
C THR A 74 -16.70 -46.72 33.26
N PHE A 75 -17.35 -45.57 33.43
CA PHE A 75 -18.71 -45.47 33.91
C PHE A 75 -19.65 -45.32 32.72
N SER A 76 -20.49 -46.33 32.46
CA SER A 76 -21.59 -46.21 31.49
C SER A 76 -22.90 -45.76 32.17
N GLY A 77 -23.02 -45.92 33.49
CA GLY A 77 -24.06 -45.28 34.30
C GLY A 77 -23.75 -43.81 34.60
N LYS A 78 -24.75 -43.07 35.07
CA LYS A 78 -24.65 -41.64 35.38
C LYS A 78 -23.78 -41.43 36.62
N LEU A 79 -22.62 -40.77 36.46
CA LEU A 79 -21.79 -40.29 37.57
C LEU A 79 -22.05 -38.80 37.81
N SER A 80 -22.69 -38.43 38.91
CA SER A 80 -22.94 -37.02 39.27
C SER A 80 -22.24 -36.66 40.57
N ALA A 81 -21.62 -35.49 40.64
CA ALA A 81 -21.01 -34.95 41.86
C ALA A 81 -21.61 -33.57 42.16
N THR A 82 -22.67 -33.53 42.97
CA THR A 82 -23.44 -32.33 43.31
C THR A 82 -23.08 -31.83 44.73
N GLY A 83 -23.02 -30.52 44.99
CA GLY A 83 -22.66 -29.95 46.32
C GLY A 83 -21.20 -29.49 46.48
N GLY A 84 -20.21 -30.23 45.97
CA GLY A 84 -18.76 -29.96 46.12
C GLY A 84 -18.00 -30.00 44.79
N ALA A 85 -16.71 -30.33 44.79
CA ALA A 85 -15.89 -30.50 43.57
C ALA A 85 -15.68 -31.99 43.21
N PHE A 86 -15.09 -32.23 42.04
CA PHE A 86 -14.66 -33.54 41.57
C PHE A 86 -13.15 -33.54 41.26
N VAL A 87 -12.40 -34.49 41.81
CA VAL A 87 -10.95 -34.63 41.60
C VAL A 87 -10.63 -36.02 41.05
N LYS A 88 -9.98 -36.08 39.89
CA LYS A 88 -9.33 -37.28 39.36
C LYS A 88 -7.84 -37.26 39.72
N SER A 89 -7.36 -38.33 40.36
CA SER A 89 -5.95 -38.53 40.72
C SER A 89 -5.48 -39.96 40.42
N GLY A 90 -4.19 -40.24 40.66
CA GLY A 90 -3.53 -41.50 40.31
C GLY A 90 -3.29 -41.68 38.81
N PRO A 91 -2.30 -42.49 38.40
CA PRO A 91 -1.80 -42.52 37.03
C PRO A 91 -2.74 -43.20 36.02
N GLY A 92 -3.73 -43.99 36.46
CA GLY A 92 -4.66 -44.68 35.56
C GLY A 92 -5.75 -43.77 34.97
N SER A 93 -6.60 -44.35 34.10
CA SER A 93 -7.60 -43.61 33.33
C SER A 93 -9.03 -43.81 33.84
N LEU A 94 -9.83 -42.74 33.84
CA LEU A 94 -11.26 -42.75 34.14
C LEU A 94 -12.04 -42.26 32.91
N LYS A 95 -13.03 -43.02 32.45
CA LYS A 95 -13.93 -42.65 31.35
C LYS A 95 -15.37 -42.51 31.82
N LEU A 96 -16.03 -41.40 31.49
CA LEU A 96 -17.44 -41.12 31.78
C LEU A 96 -18.23 -41.17 30.47
N ALA A 97 -18.93 -42.28 30.27
CA ALA A 97 -19.56 -42.71 29.02
C ALA A 97 -21.10 -42.80 29.12
N TYR A 98 -21.71 -42.00 29.99
CA TYR A 98 -23.17 -41.92 30.10
C TYR A 98 -23.74 -41.07 28.94
N PRO A 99 -24.74 -41.56 28.18
CA PRO A 99 -25.24 -40.89 26.98
C PRO A 99 -26.16 -39.69 27.25
N GLY A 100 -26.54 -39.41 28.50
CA GLY A 100 -27.44 -38.31 28.86
C GLY A 100 -26.73 -37.11 29.49
N SER A 101 -27.52 -36.17 30.03
CA SER A 101 -27.00 -34.97 30.68
C SER A 101 -26.66 -35.19 32.17
N PHE A 102 -25.53 -34.67 32.62
CA PHE A 102 -25.15 -34.70 34.04
C PHE A 102 -24.20 -33.56 34.43
N THR A 103 -24.06 -33.35 35.74
CA THR A 103 -23.24 -32.30 36.33
C THR A 103 -22.10 -32.89 37.14
N LEU A 104 -20.90 -32.35 36.94
CA LEU A 104 -19.69 -32.70 37.70
C LEU A 104 -19.19 -31.44 38.40
N GLY A 105 -19.27 -31.42 39.73
CA GLY A 105 -18.73 -30.32 40.52
C GLY A 105 -19.58 -29.05 40.47
N GLU A 106 -19.92 -28.53 41.65
CA GLU A 106 -20.74 -27.33 41.82
C GLU A 106 -20.00 -26.19 42.51
N THR A 107 -19.14 -26.50 43.48
CA THR A 107 -18.38 -25.50 44.24
C THR A 107 -16.87 -25.72 44.10
N ALA A 108 -16.08 -24.67 44.21
CA ALA A 108 -14.62 -24.73 44.28
C ALA A 108 -14.17 -24.34 45.69
N ALA A 109 -13.08 -24.94 46.20
CA ALA A 109 -12.56 -24.59 47.52
C ALA A 109 -11.69 -23.33 47.51
N GLU A 110 -10.97 -23.08 46.41
CA GLU A 110 -10.09 -21.94 46.18
C GLU A 110 -9.76 -21.86 44.66
N THR A 111 -9.29 -20.72 44.16
CA THR A 111 -8.61 -20.67 42.85
C THR A 111 -7.39 -21.60 42.92
N PRO A 112 -7.01 -22.40 41.88
CA PRO A 112 -5.94 -23.40 41.98
C PRO A 112 -4.51 -22.80 42.09
N LYS A 113 -4.31 -21.76 42.91
CA LYS A 113 -3.05 -21.06 43.18
C LYS A 113 -2.26 -21.69 44.34
N SER A 114 -2.90 -22.54 45.15
CA SER A 114 -2.33 -23.26 46.29
C SER A 114 -2.02 -24.73 45.96
N ASP A 115 -1.16 -25.37 46.76
CA ASP A 115 -0.87 -26.81 46.65
C ASP A 115 -2.13 -27.63 46.86
N LEU A 116 -2.30 -28.71 46.08
CA LEU A 116 -3.38 -29.67 46.26
C LEU A 116 -3.17 -30.39 47.60
N GLN A 117 -4.00 -30.06 48.59
CA GLN A 117 -3.93 -30.61 49.94
C GLN A 117 -5.09 -31.55 50.22
N TRP A 118 -4.79 -32.60 50.98
CA TRP A 118 -5.73 -33.61 51.42
C TRP A 118 -5.95 -33.45 52.93
N ASP A 119 -7.18 -33.58 53.41
CA ASP A 119 -7.43 -33.70 54.85
C ASP A 119 -7.04 -35.08 55.39
N GLY A 120 -7.17 -35.27 56.72
CA GLY A 120 -6.87 -36.55 57.38
C GLY A 120 -7.72 -37.73 56.88
N GLY A 121 -8.83 -37.46 56.16
CA GLY A 121 -9.67 -38.45 55.48
C GLY A 121 -9.23 -38.77 54.05
N GLY A 122 -8.17 -38.11 53.55
CA GLY A 122 -7.69 -38.26 52.18
C GLY A 122 -8.60 -37.58 51.15
N VAL A 123 -9.51 -36.69 51.57
CA VAL A 123 -10.39 -35.88 50.72
C VAL A 123 -9.68 -34.57 50.38
N ALA A 124 -9.72 -34.13 49.12
CA ALA A 124 -9.09 -32.86 48.76
C ALA A 124 -9.81 -31.71 49.47
N SER A 125 -9.05 -30.87 50.17
CA SER A 125 -9.57 -29.76 50.99
C SER A 125 -9.12 -28.38 50.52
N LYS A 126 -8.02 -28.27 49.75
CA LYS A 126 -7.52 -27.02 49.15
C LYS A 126 -6.79 -27.28 47.83
N GLY A 127 -6.58 -26.24 47.03
CA GLY A 127 -5.77 -26.31 45.80
C GLY A 127 -6.45 -26.96 44.59
N PHE A 128 -7.79 -26.97 44.54
CA PHE A 128 -8.58 -27.55 43.43
C PHE A 128 -9.70 -26.62 42.99
N THR A 129 -10.15 -26.80 41.74
CA THR A 129 -11.38 -26.17 41.20
C THR A 129 -12.52 -27.19 41.10
N SER A 130 -13.70 -26.79 40.62
CA SER A 130 -14.91 -27.63 40.58
C SER A 130 -14.70 -28.97 39.87
N LEU A 131 -13.86 -29.01 38.83
CA LEU A 131 -13.31 -30.22 38.25
C LEU A 131 -11.78 -30.14 38.22
N THR A 132 -11.07 -31.11 38.79
CA THR A 132 -9.60 -31.13 38.75
C THR A 132 -9.07 -32.49 38.31
N VAL A 133 -8.21 -32.51 37.29
CA VAL A 133 -7.42 -33.69 36.90
C VAL A 133 -6.00 -33.47 37.38
N ALA A 134 -5.68 -34.05 38.54
CA ALA A 134 -4.37 -33.92 39.17
C ALA A 134 -3.34 -34.91 38.62
N ASP A 135 -3.80 -36.09 38.18
CA ASP A 135 -2.96 -37.19 37.68
C ASP A 135 -3.78 -38.18 36.81
N GLY A 136 -3.12 -38.83 35.86
CA GLY A 136 -3.70 -39.74 34.86
C GLY A 136 -4.68 -39.06 33.90
N ALA A 137 -5.52 -39.86 33.23
CA ALA A 137 -6.46 -39.36 32.24
C ALA A 137 -7.92 -39.37 32.75
N LEU A 138 -8.66 -38.32 32.40
CA LEU A 138 -10.12 -38.27 32.47
C LEU A 138 -10.68 -38.11 31.05
N GLU A 139 -11.45 -39.08 30.58
CA GLU A 139 -12.19 -39.02 29.32
C GLU A 139 -13.67 -38.79 29.63
N VAL A 140 -14.27 -37.78 29.01
CA VAL A 140 -15.67 -37.42 29.21
C VAL A 140 -16.35 -37.33 27.86
N GLY A 141 -17.56 -37.85 27.79
CA GLY A 141 -18.42 -37.65 26.63
C GLY A 141 -18.51 -38.87 25.72
N MET A 142 -19.63 -38.87 25.01
CA MET A 142 -19.98 -39.71 23.87
C MET A 142 -21.08 -38.99 23.08
N PRO A 143 -21.36 -39.38 21.82
CA PRO A 143 -22.48 -38.81 21.06
C PRO A 143 -23.79 -38.80 21.88
N GLY A 144 -24.46 -37.64 21.96
CA GLY A 144 -25.70 -37.44 22.73
C GLY A 144 -25.53 -36.97 24.17
N SER A 145 -24.35 -37.13 24.77
CA SER A 145 -24.08 -36.70 26.15
C SER A 145 -23.90 -35.18 26.30
N SER A 146 -24.25 -34.64 27.46
CA SER A 146 -24.02 -33.23 27.82
C SER A 146 -23.54 -33.11 29.26
N VAL A 147 -22.31 -32.66 29.46
CA VAL A 147 -21.67 -32.57 30.77
C VAL A 147 -21.45 -31.11 31.13
N SER A 148 -21.97 -30.70 32.29
CA SER A 148 -21.76 -29.35 32.81
C SER A 148 -20.94 -29.37 34.10
N VAL A 149 -20.03 -28.43 34.23
CA VAL A 149 -19.30 -28.10 35.46
C VAL A 149 -19.72 -26.69 35.82
N LYS A 150 -20.32 -26.47 37.01
CA LYS A 150 -20.83 -25.12 37.35
C LYS A 150 -19.72 -24.10 37.62
N GLY A 151 -18.50 -24.55 37.88
CA GLY A 151 -17.31 -23.72 38.11
C GLY A 151 -16.22 -23.94 37.05
N GLY A 152 -14.95 -23.90 37.47
CA GLY A 152 -13.80 -24.12 36.59
C GLY A 152 -13.39 -25.59 36.47
N ALA A 153 -12.61 -25.89 35.43
CA ALA A 153 -11.89 -27.14 35.22
C ALA A 153 -10.37 -26.88 35.23
N ALA A 154 -9.59 -27.72 35.91
CA ALA A 154 -8.13 -27.65 35.92
C ALA A 154 -7.53 -28.98 35.49
N VAL A 155 -6.59 -28.92 34.54
CA VAL A 155 -5.76 -30.04 34.09
C VAL A 155 -4.33 -29.75 34.53
N GLY A 156 -3.89 -30.51 35.53
CA GLY A 156 -2.69 -30.17 36.30
C GLY A 156 -2.97 -29.15 37.41
N VAL A 157 -2.44 -29.46 38.59
CA VAL A 157 -2.44 -28.63 39.81
C VAL A 157 -1.15 -28.92 40.60
N ARG A 158 -0.81 -28.08 41.58
CA ARG A 158 0.44 -28.17 42.34
C ARG A 158 0.40 -29.43 43.20
N TYR A 159 0.96 -30.52 42.68
CA TYR A 159 0.81 -31.86 43.20
C TYR A 159 2.11 -32.65 43.04
N ALA A 160 2.47 -33.44 44.05
CA ALA A 160 3.79 -34.09 44.13
C ALA A 160 3.97 -35.30 43.18
N ALA A 161 2.91 -35.79 42.51
CA ALA A 161 2.97 -36.95 41.63
C ALA A 161 3.54 -36.59 40.23
N GLY A 162 4.41 -37.45 39.70
CA GLY A 162 5.21 -37.19 38.49
C GLY A 162 4.61 -37.67 37.17
N ALA A 163 3.30 -37.56 36.95
CA ALA A 163 2.64 -38.03 35.73
C ALA A 163 1.94 -36.89 34.97
N THR A 164 1.65 -37.10 33.69
CA THR A 164 1.09 -36.11 32.75
C THR A 164 -0.44 -36.16 32.77
N PRO A 165 -1.13 -35.24 33.47
CA PRO A 165 -2.59 -35.27 33.57
C PRO A 165 -3.23 -34.88 32.24
N SER A 166 -4.32 -35.56 31.87
CA SER A 166 -5.07 -35.22 30.65
C SER A 166 -6.59 -35.23 30.84
N LEU A 167 -7.27 -34.25 30.26
CA LEU A 167 -8.72 -34.23 30.14
C LEU A 167 -9.11 -34.31 28.67
N LYS A 168 -9.85 -35.35 28.29
CA LYS A 168 -10.31 -35.60 26.92
C LYS A 168 -11.81 -35.52 26.82
N ILE A 169 -12.32 -34.69 25.92
CA ILE A 169 -13.73 -34.63 25.53
C ILE A 169 -13.87 -35.37 24.19
N ALA A 170 -14.59 -36.49 24.18
CA ALA A 170 -14.71 -37.37 23.03
C ALA A 170 -16.18 -37.65 22.67
N GLY A 171 -16.74 -36.86 21.76
CA GLY A 171 -18.18 -36.78 21.49
C GLY A 171 -19.00 -36.03 22.56
N GLY A 172 -20.18 -35.56 22.19
CA GLY A 172 -21.10 -34.85 23.10
C GLY A 172 -20.69 -33.40 23.39
N MET A 173 -21.32 -32.80 24.40
CA MET A 173 -21.06 -31.42 24.83
C MET A 173 -20.42 -31.37 26.22
N PHE A 174 -19.42 -30.52 26.42
CA PHE A 174 -18.83 -30.22 27.72
C PHE A 174 -18.85 -28.70 27.96
N LYS A 175 -19.31 -28.25 29.13
CA LYS A 175 -19.37 -26.83 29.48
C LYS A 175 -18.79 -26.56 30.87
N ALA A 176 -17.94 -25.56 31.01
CA ALA A 176 -17.45 -25.04 32.29
C ALA A 176 -17.18 -23.53 32.22
N ASN A 177 -17.05 -22.84 33.35
CA ASN A 177 -16.80 -21.39 33.35
C ASN A 177 -15.35 -21.06 32.97
N ALA A 178 -14.40 -21.91 33.34
CA ALA A 178 -12.99 -21.69 33.03
C ALA A 178 -12.25 -23.01 32.80
N LEU A 179 -11.21 -22.98 31.97
CA LEU A 179 -10.23 -24.04 31.81
C LEU A 179 -8.84 -23.53 32.21
N TYR A 180 -8.18 -24.25 33.10
CA TYR A 180 -6.78 -24.05 33.45
C TYR A 180 -5.99 -25.27 32.99
N VAL A 181 -5.09 -25.11 32.02
CA VAL A 181 -4.14 -26.15 31.62
C VAL A 181 -2.77 -25.56 31.90
N ASP A 182 -2.28 -25.70 33.14
CA ASP A 182 -0.89 -25.46 33.58
C ASP A 182 -0.82 -24.97 35.04
N ARG A 183 -0.92 -25.86 36.03
CA ARG A 183 -0.67 -25.43 37.43
C ARG A 183 0.07 -26.43 38.29
N GLY A 184 1.03 -27.19 37.79
CA GLY A 184 1.75 -28.16 38.63
C GLY A 184 3.15 -27.76 39.11
N TYR A 185 3.32 -27.36 40.38
CA TYR A 185 4.61 -27.28 41.10
C TYR A 185 4.68 -28.25 42.29
N SER A 186 5.82 -28.89 42.48
CA SER A 186 6.43 -29.21 43.78
C SER A 186 7.93 -28.97 43.63
N THR A 187 8.71 -28.87 44.71
CA THR A 187 10.13 -28.44 44.77
C THR A 187 11.15 -29.24 43.92
N SER A 188 10.71 -30.12 43.01
CA SER A 188 11.56 -30.93 42.13
C SER A 188 11.40 -30.55 40.65
N SER A 189 12.51 -30.49 39.92
CA SER A 189 12.68 -30.02 38.53
C SER A 189 12.01 -30.89 37.44
N ARG A 190 10.76 -31.34 37.60
CA ARG A 190 10.11 -32.29 36.68
C ARG A 190 9.41 -31.58 35.51
N ASN A 191 9.66 -32.04 34.28
CA ASN A 191 8.97 -31.58 33.06
C ASN A 191 7.57 -32.22 32.97
N LEU A 192 6.52 -31.51 33.40
CA LEU A 192 5.13 -31.96 33.24
C LEU A 192 4.53 -31.48 31.90
N THR A 193 3.63 -32.29 31.34
CA THR A 193 2.94 -32.00 30.08
C THR A 193 1.42 -32.18 30.24
N PRO A 194 0.72 -31.25 30.92
CA PRO A 194 -0.73 -31.32 31.04
C PRO A 194 -1.40 -31.13 29.67
N ALA A 195 -2.43 -31.93 29.38
CA ALA A 195 -3.08 -31.96 28.08
C ALA A 195 -4.61 -31.86 28.14
N PHE A 196 -5.21 -30.98 27.34
CA PHE A 196 -6.65 -30.94 27.11
C PHE A 196 -6.96 -31.28 25.65
N GLU A 197 -7.84 -32.24 25.42
CA GLU A 197 -8.18 -32.75 24.08
C GLU A 197 -9.69 -32.67 23.81
N VAL A 198 -10.07 -32.23 22.61
CA VAL A 198 -11.44 -32.27 22.08
C VAL A 198 -11.43 -33.03 20.75
N SER A 199 -12.26 -34.06 20.64
CA SER A 199 -12.25 -34.99 19.49
C SER A 199 -13.61 -35.65 19.22
N ASN A 200 -13.72 -36.37 18.11
CA ASN A 200 -14.89 -37.18 17.75
C ASN A 200 -16.21 -36.39 17.74
N CYS A 201 -16.23 -35.24 17.05
CA CYS A 201 -17.38 -34.34 16.97
C CYS A 201 -17.84 -33.77 18.34
N ALA A 202 -16.93 -33.69 19.32
CA ALA A 202 -17.22 -33.07 20.62
C ALA A 202 -17.31 -31.55 20.50
N THR A 203 -18.14 -30.93 21.35
CA THR A 203 -18.14 -29.49 21.58
C THR A 203 -17.76 -29.18 23.03
N ALA A 204 -16.67 -28.45 23.24
CA ALA A 204 -16.30 -27.91 24.55
C ALA A 204 -16.48 -26.40 24.58
N VAL A 205 -17.19 -25.89 25.59
CA VAL A 205 -17.48 -24.45 25.75
C VAL A 205 -16.98 -23.96 27.09
N PHE A 206 -16.15 -22.92 27.06
CA PHE A 206 -15.61 -22.27 28.25
C PHE A 206 -15.85 -20.76 28.22
N ASP A 207 -16.07 -20.14 29.38
CA ASP A 207 -16.03 -18.68 29.43
C ASP A 207 -14.58 -18.19 29.39
N ASN A 208 -13.65 -18.84 30.09
CA ASN A 208 -12.25 -18.42 30.07
C ASN A 208 -11.28 -19.61 29.88
N VAL A 209 -10.15 -19.39 29.22
CA VAL A 209 -9.10 -20.42 29.06
C VAL A 209 -7.75 -19.82 29.39
N TYR A 210 -6.98 -20.52 30.22
CA TYR A 210 -5.66 -20.10 30.66
C TYR A 210 -4.66 -21.25 30.55
N THR A 211 -3.50 -20.96 29.99
CA THR A 211 -2.30 -21.78 30.13
C THR A 211 -1.16 -20.95 30.72
N ASP A 212 -0.24 -21.60 31.41
CA ASP A 212 0.88 -21.01 32.16
C ASP A 212 0.49 -19.84 33.07
N SER A 213 -0.48 -20.05 33.97
CA SER A 213 -1.03 -18.99 34.84
C SER A 213 -0.44 -18.95 36.26
N ALA A 214 0.77 -19.49 36.46
CA ALA A 214 1.44 -19.53 37.75
C ALA A 214 2.20 -18.22 38.05
N GLU A 215 1.60 -17.32 38.85
CA GLU A 215 2.22 -16.05 39.27
C GLU A 215 3.55 -16.30 40.03
N ASN A 216 4.61 -15.56 39.70
CA ASN A 216 5.90 -15.50 40.43
C ASN A 216 6.71 -16.80 40.58
N THR A 217 6.57 -17.77 39.68
CA THR A 217 7.37 -19.02 39.74
C THR A 217 8.29 -19.19 38.54
N SER A 218 9.57 -19.47 38.79
CA SER A 218 10.64 -19.68 37.81
C SER A 218 10.61 -21.03 37.08
N SER A 219 9.48 -21.74 37.12
CA SER A 219 9.37 -23.16 36.74
C SER A 219 8.64 -23.37 35.42
N PHE A 220 8.85 -24.55 34.82
CA PHE A 220 8.82 -24.77 33.39
C PHE A 220 7.84 -25.89 32.98
N GLY A 221 6.62 -25.55 32.56
CA GLY A 221 5.62 -26.50 32.05
C GLY A 221 5.59 -26.61 30.52
N LYS A 222 5.08 -27.73 29.98
CA LYS A 222 4.72 -27.89 28.55
C LYS A 222 3.21 -28.12 28.40
N SER A 223 2.42 -27.07 28.21
CA SER A 223 0.96 -27.21 28.20
C SER A 223 0.42 -27.41 26.79
N ILE A 224 -0.46 -28.38 26.61
CA ILE A 224 -1.01 -28.75 25.30
C ILE A 224 -2.54 -28.66 25.32
N ILE A 225 -3.09 -27.93 24.37
CA ILE A 225 -4.51 -27.95 24.02
C ILE A 225 -4.62 -28.47 22.60
N SER A 226 -5.44 -29.49 22.36
CA SER A 226 -5.64 -30.06 21.03
C SER A 226 -7.12 -30.21 20.70
N VAL A 227 -7.53 -29.74 19.53
CA VAL A 227 -8.87 -29.92 18.97
C VAL A 227 -8.68 -30.63 17.63
N SER A 228 -9.32 -31.78 17.44
CA SER A 228 -9.05 -32.65 16.28
C SER A 228 -10.31 -33.35 15.76
N GLY A 229 -10.33 -33.62 14.46
CA GLY A 229 -11.41 -34.33 13.78
C GLY A 229 -12.58 -33.43 13.38
N VAL A 230 -13.14 -33.74 12.21
CA VAL A 230 -14.26 -33.01 11.59
C VAL A 230 -15.42 -32.85 12.57
N GLY A 231 -15.90 -31.61 12.73
CA GLY A 231 -17.04 -31.30 13.59
C GLY A 231 -16.71 -31.13 15.08
N SER A 232 -15.47 -31.35 15.51
CA SER A 232 -15.03 -31.02 16.87
C SER A 232 -14.85 -29.51 17.04
N LEU A 233 -15.27 -28.96 18.17
CA LEU A 233 -15.26 -27.53 18.46
C LEU A 233 -14.78 -27.23 19.89
N LEU A 234 -13.81 -26.34 20.03
CA LEU A 234 -13.51 -25.63 21.28
C LEU A 234 -13.94 -24.17 21.15
N ARG A 235 -14.94 -23.75 21.93
CA ARG A 235 -15.45 -22.38 21.96
C ARG A 235 -15.10 -21.69 23.28
N VAL A 236 -14.55 -20.49 23.19
CA VAL A 236 -14.21 -19.62 24.34
C VAL A 236 -14.93 -18.28 24.21
N THR A 237 -15.79 -17.94 25.17
CA THR A 237 -16.69 -16.77 25.09
C THR A 237 -16.17 -15.53 25.83
N GLY A 238 -15.17 -15.68 26.70
CA GLY A 238 -14.51 -14.64 27.47
C GLY A 238 -12.99 -14.66 27.25
N TYR A 239 -12.20 -14.46 28.30
CA TYR A 239 -10.75 -14.26 28.16
C TYR A 239 -10.00 -15.56 27.81
N CYS A 240 -9.11 -15.50 26.81
CA CYS A 240 -8.30 -16.64 26.40
C CYS A 240 -6.83 -16.25 26.32
N SER A 241 -5.99 -16.87 27.13
CA SER A 241 -4.54 -16.66 27.12
C SER A 241 -3.78 -17.97 27.04
N ILE A 242 -3.00 -18.10 25.97
CA ILE A 242 -2.08 -19.20 25.75
C ILE A 242 -0.68 -18.70 26.13
N GLY A 243 -0.13 -19.16 27.27
CA GLY A 243 1.19 -18.78 27.76
C GLY A 243 1.23 -17.49 28.58
N LEU A 244 0.38 -17.36 29.60
CA LEU A 244 0.19 -16.12 30.39
C LEU A 244 1.49 -15.61 31.06
N ASN A 245 2.38 -16.49 31.57
CA ASN A 245 3.54 -16.10 32.39
C ASN A 245 4.95 -16.37 31.81
N ARG A 246 5.09 -16.45 30.47
CA ARG A 246 6.37 -16.48 29.70
C ARG A 246 7.38 -17.61 30.03
N ASN A 247 7.10 -18.49 31.00
CA ASN A 247 8.08 -19.44 31.54
C ASN A 247 7.91 -20.87 30.96
N GLY A 248 6.78 -21.21 30.34
CA GLY A 248 6.50 -22.51 29.71
C GLY A 248 6.64 -22.58 28.18
N THR A 249 6.56 -23.80 27.62
CA THR A 249 6.27 -24.02 26.19
C THR A 249 4.79 -24.35 26.07
N ASN A 250 4.02 -23.56 25.33
CA ASN A 250 2.57 -23.75 25.23
C ASN A 250 2.20 -24.06 23.78
N THR A 251 1.31 -25.04 23.58
CA THR A 251 0.87 -25.45 22.25
C THR A 251 -0.64 -25.53 22.19
N LEU A 252 -1.24 -24.82 21.24
CA LEU A 252 -2.62 -24.99 20.80
C LEU A 252 -2.58 -25.66 19.43
N ASN A 253 -3.29 -26.77 19.26
CA ASN A 253 -3.43 -27.47 17.99
C ASN A 253 -4.90 -27.46 17.56
N THR A 254 -5.15 -27.10 16.30
CA THR A 254 -6.45 -27.13 15.64
C THR A 254 -6.29 -27.93 14.35
N LEU A 255 -6.70 -29.20 14.40
CA LEU A 255 -6.29 -30.24 13.44
C LEU A 255 -7.49 -30.82 12.69
N ASP A 256 -7.25 -31.37 11.50
CA ASP A 256 -8.11 -32.35 10.82
C ASP A 256 -9.60 -31.94 10.72
N GLY A 257 -9.88 -30.74 10.24
CA GLY A 257 -11.24 -30.22 10.07
C GLY A 257 -11.96 -29.79 11.35
N ALA A 258 -11.26 -29.76 12.50
CA ALA A 258 -11.78 -29.21 13.75
C ALA A 258 -11.76 -27.68 13.79
N SER A 259 -12.51 -27.10 14.73
CA SER A 259 -12.63 -25.65 14.92
C SER A 259 -12.22 -25.19 16.32
N PHE A 260 -11.45 -24.12 16.39
CA PHE A 260 -11.25 -23.32 17.60
C PHE A 260 -11.93 -21.97 17.41
N GLU A 261 -12.82 -21.58 18.33
CA GLU A 261 -13.57 -20.32 18.25
C GLU A 261 -13.37 -19.47 19.51
N HIS A 262 -12.90 -18.23 19.33
CA HIS A 262 -12.87 -17.21 20.37
C HIS A 262 -13.82 -16.06 20.02
N THR A 263 -14.82 -15.84 20.87
CA THR A 263 -15.95 -14.95 20.55
C THR A 263 -16.06 -13.72 21.44
N ALA A 264 -15.14 -13.50 22.39
CA ALA A 264 -15.21 -12.38 23.32
C ALA A 264 -14.96 -11.03 22.64
N THR A 265 -15.79 -10.03 22.97
CA THR A 265 -15.76 -8.67 22.42
C THR A 265 -15.60 -7.57 23.49
N SER A 266 -15.16 -7.92 24.71
CA SER A 266 -15.32 -7.08 25.93
C SER A 266 -14.72 -5.67 25.87
N SER A 267 -15.28 -4.81 26.73
CA SER A 267 -15.32 -3.35 26.65
C SER A 267 -14.20 -2.55 27.31
N ASP A 268 -13.40 -3.16 28.20
CA ASP A 268 -12.45 -2.44 29.05
C ASP A 268 -11.00 -2.60 28.59
N TRP A 269 -10.32 -1.47 28.47
CA TRP A 269 -8.91 -1.37 28.08
C TRP A 269 -7.97 -2.10 29.06
N SER A 270 -8.40 -2.32 30.31
CA SER A 270 -7.69 -3.14 31.30
C SER A 270 -7.85 -4.65 31.07
N SER A 271 -8.81 -5.08 30.25
CA SER A 271 -9.07 -6.47 29.86
C SER A 271 -8.77 -6.67 28.37
N ARG A 272 -7.51 -6.96 28.05
CA ARG A 272 -6.97 -7.46 26.77
C ARG A 272 -8.06 -8.04 25.82
N ILE A 273 -8.33 -7.38 24.69
CA ILE A 273 -9.41 -7.71 23.72
C ILE A 273 -8.95 -8.80 22.74
N GLY A 274 -9.31 -10.07 22.94
CA GLY A 274 -9.00 -11.15 21.99
C GLY A 274 -8.24 -12.33 22.59
N LEU A 275 -7.74 -13.22 21.73
CA LEU A 275 -6.86 -14.33 22.07
C LEU A 275 -5.45 -13.82 22.33
N GLU A 276 -4.88 -14.03 23.51
CA GLU A 276 -3.47 -13.73 23.78
C GLU A 276 -2.59 -14.97 23.51
N ILE A 277 -1.52 -14.80 22.74
CA ILE A 277 -0.52 -15.83 22.43
C ILE A 277 0.86 -15.37 22.92
N GLY A 278 1.30 -15.92 24.04
CA GLY A 278 2.43 -15.47 24.86
C GLY A 278 2.03 -14.30 25.78
N GLY A 279 2.59 -14.20 26.98
CA GLY A 279 2.12 -13.26 28.00
C GLY A 279 2.71 -11.84 27.99
N THR A 280 2.03 -10.89 28.64
CA THR A 280 2.37 -9.45 28.71
C THR A 280 2.78 -8.93 30.11
N GLU A 281 2.91 -9.75 31.16
CA GLU A 281 3.22 -9.20 32.50
C GLU A 281 4.58 -8.46 32.57
N ASN A 282 4.53 -7.29 33.21
CA ASN A 282 5.61 -6.31 33.33
C ASN A 282 6.83 -6.87 34.07
N GLU A 283 7.94 -7.08 33.38
CA GLU A 283 9.25 -7.12 34.02
C GLU A 283 10.13 -6.00 33.46
N ARG A 284 10.40 -5.01 34.31
CA ARG A 284 11.43 -3.98 34.14
C ARG A 284 12.86 -4.54 34.33
N GLY A 285 13.06 -5.86 34.27
CA GLY A 285 14.34 -6.52 34.54
C GLY A 285 14.90 -7.19 33.29
N GLY A 286 16.06 -6.75 32.82
CA GLY A 286 16.73 -7.32 31.66
C GLY A 286 17.11 -8.79 31.86
N GLY A 287 16.83 -9.61 30.85
CA GLY A 287 17.27 -11.00 30.78
C GLY A 287 16.52 -11.79 29.71
N VAL A 288 17.22 -12.12 28.61
CA VAL A 288 16.73 -12.95 27.51
C VAL A 288 16.29 -14.32 28.02
N ARG A 289 14.98 -14.59 28.12
CA ARG A 289 14.41 -15.95 28.23
C ARG A 289 13.02 -16.04 27.58
N THR A 290 12.93 -15.95 26.26
CA THR A 290 11.68 -16.18 25.50
C THR A 290 11.50 -17.68 25.21
N ARG A 291 10.51 -18.32 25.83
CA ARG A 291 10.09 -19.69 25.48
C ARG A 291 8.88 -19.68 24.56
N ARG A 292 8.83 -20.68 23.68
CA ARG A 292 7.99 -20.75 22.48
C ARG A 292 6.52 -21.04 22.84
N THR A 293 5.61 -20.13 22.50
CA THR A 293 4.17 -20.42 22.45
C THR A 293 3.76 -20.58 21.00
N VAL A 294 3.09 -21.68 20.67
CA VAL A 294 2.74 -22.01 19.27
C VAL A 294 1.25 -22.30 19.16
N TRP A 295 0.61 -21.73 18.15
CA TRP A 295 -0.69 -22.18 17.68
C TRP A 295 -0.55 -22.80 16.29
N ASN A 296 -0.80 -24.10 16.16
CA ASN A 296 -0.84 -24.81 14.88
C ASN A 296 -2.29 -24.97 14.42
N ILE A 297 -2.61 -24.42 13.25
CA ILE A 297 -3.86 -24.64 12.51
C ILE A 297 -3.51 -25.49 11.30
N ASP A 298 -3.67 -26.80 11.41
CA ASP A 298 -3.21 -27.78 10.43
C ASP A 298 -4.41 -28.57 9.89
N GLY A 299 -4.93 -28.17 8.72
CA GLY A 299 -6.18 -28.71 8.16
C GLY A 299 -7.45 -28.36 8.96
N GLY A 300 -7.35 -27.62 10.08
CA GLY A 300 -8.47 -27.13 10.91
C GLY A 300 -8.84 -25.66 10.65
N THR A 301 -9.76 -25.11 11.46
CA THR A 301 -10.18 -23.69 11.39
C THR A 301 -10.03 -22.96 12.72
N GLY A 302 -9.23 -21.90 12.75
CA GLY A 302 -9.19 -20.93 13.85
C GLY A 302 -10.10 -19.74 13.56
N LEU A 303 -11.13 -19.52 14.38
CA LEU A 303 -12.05 -18.39 14.29
C LEU A 303 -11.81 -17.46 15.48
N VAL A 304 -11.23 -16.29 15.27
CA VAL A 304 -10.88 -15.38 16.37
C VAL A 304 -11.39 -13.99 16.04
N TYR A 305 -11.93 -13.29 17.04
CA TYR A 305 -12.31 -11.90 16.87
C TYR A 305 -11.09 -10.99 16.66
N ALA A 306 -10.09 -11.11 17.54
CA ALA A 306 -8.78 -10.47 17.48
C ALA A 306 -7.74 -11.37 18.18
N ALA A 307 -6.46 -11.31 17.79
CA ALA A 307 -5.40 -12.03 18.50
C ALA A 307 -4.19 -11.14 18.78
N TYR A 308 -3.57 -11.31 19.94
CA TYR A 308 -2.31 -10.67 20.32
C TYR A 308 -1.17 -11.66 20.19
N LEU A 309 -0.14 -11.28 19.45
CA LEU A 309 1.02 -12.12 19.22
C LEU A 309 2.24 -11.50 19.91
N ASN A 310 2.65 -12.08 21.04
CA ASN A 310 3.76 -11.57 21.84
C ASN A 310 5.13 -12.10 21.36
N ARG A 311 6.21 -11.50 21.89
CA ARG A 311 7.61 -11.79 21.56
C ARG A 311 7.93 -13.30 21.69
N GLY A 312 8.43 -13.93 20.62
CA GLY A 312 8.79 -15.36 20.60
C GLY A 312 7.62 -16.35 20.42
N SER A 313 6.39 -15.86 20.21
CA SER A 313 5.22 -16.68 19.89
C SER A 313 5.06 -16.88 18.39
N GLU A 314 4.41 -17.98 18.00
CA GLU A 314 4.19 -18.36 16.61
C GLU A 314 2.74 -18.79 16.35
N ILE A 315 2.21 -18.42 15.19
CA ILE A 315 1.01 -19.04 14.60
C ILE A 315 1.43 -19.69 13.28
N ASN A 316 1.11 -20.97 13.13
CA ASN A 316 1.41 -21.75 11.95
C ASN A 316 0.11 -22.21 11.28
N VAL A 317 -0.14 -21.80 10.04
CA VAL A 317 -1.33 -22.19 9.27
C VAL A 317 -0.89 -23.08 8.10
N LYS A 318 -1.26 -24.36 8.13
CA LYS A 318 -0.69 -25.40 7.26
C LYS A 318 -1.74 -26.35 6.68
N ASN A 319 -1.37 -27.01 5.58
CA ASN A 319 -2.10 -28.12 4.96
C ASN A 319 -3.63 -27.89 4.83
N GLY A 320 -4.04 -26.75 4.26
CA GLY A 320 -5.44 -26.38 4.08
C GLY A 320 -6.12 -25.78 5.30
N GLY A 321 -5.39 -25.57 6.41
CA GLY A 321 -5.89 -24.89 7.59
C GLY A 321 -6.31 -23.44 7.31
N MET A 322 -7.27 -22.93 8.07
CA MET A 322 -7.87 -21.60 7.87
C MET A 322 -7.83 -20.76 9.15
N LEU A 323 -7.22 -19.58 9.09
CA LEU A 323 -7.31 -18.56 10.13
C LEU A 323 -8.32 -17.49 9.70
N LYS A 324 -9.41 -17.32 10.47
CA LYS A 324 -10.41 -16.28 10.23
C LYS A 324 -10.38 -15.22 11.32
N LEU A 325 -10.26 -13.95 10.89
CA LEU A 325 -10.14 -12.79 11.77
C LEU A 325 -11.20 -11.73 11.41
N ASP A 326 -11.78 -11.09 12.43
CA ASP A 326 -12.62 -9.90 12.23
C ASP A 326 -11.85 -8.60 12.45
N ARG A 327 -10.77 -8.62 13.23
CA ARG A 327 -9.89 -7.49 13.52
C ARG A 327 -8.43 -7.86 13.32
N SER A 328 -7.57 -6.85 13.23
CA SER A 328 -6.15 -7.07 13.09
C SER A 328 -5.59 -7.85 14.26
N MET A 329 -4.61 -8.69 13.95
CA MET A 329 -3.71 -9.15 14.99
C MET A 329 -2.89 -7.98 15.48
N LEU A 330 -2.77 -7.87 16.80
CA LEU A 330 -2.10 -6.76 17.46
C LEU A 330 -0.76 -7.20 18.03
N TYR A 331 0.26 -6.38 17.80
CA TYR A 331 1.57 -6.53 18.45
C TYR A 331 1.67 -5.61 19.68
N PHE A 332 2.13 -6.16 20.80
CA PHE A 332 2.52 -5.37 21.98
C PHE A 332 4.02 -5.05 21.88
N ASN A 333 4.39 -3.78 21.64
CA ASN A 333 5.78 -3.34 21.77
C ASN A 333 5.96 -2.42 22.98
N ASN A 334 6.69 -2.90 23.98
CA ASN A 334 7.45 -2.03 24.88
C ASN A 334 8.92 -2.09 24.41
N ASN A 335 9.30 -1.15 23.55
CA ASN A 335 10.67 -0.69 23.30
C ASN A 335 11.79 -1.75 23.26
N SER A 336 12.07 -2.38 22.10
CA SER A 336 13.45 -2.80 21.74
C SER A 336 13.58 -3.17 20.25
N ASN A 337 14.79 -2.98 19.70
CA ASN A 337 15.10 -3.04 18.28
C ASN A 337 15.51 -4.44 17.75
N ASP A 338 15.26 -5.55 18.44
CA ASP A 338 15.85 -6.85 18.06
C ASP A 338 14.83 -7.95 17.76
N TRP A 339 14.81 -8.40 16.49
CA TRP A 339 14.70 -9.76 15.90
C TRP A 339 13.94 -10.93 16.58
N GLN A 340 13.27 -10.73 17.70
CA GLN A 340 12.53 -11.77 18.45
C GLN A 340 11.02 -11.52 18.43
N ARG A 341 10.54 -10.80 17.42
CA ARG A 341 9.13 -10.43 17.29
C ARG A 341 8.30 -11.70 16.95
N GLY A 342 7.02 -11.75 17.32
CA GLY A 342 6.19 -12.93 17.07
C GLY A 342 6.02 -13.22 15.57
N ALA A 343 5.90 -14.49 15.18
CA ALA A 343 5.85 -14.92 13.78
C ALA A 343 4.49 -15.51 13.37
N LEU A 344 4.09 -15.25 12.14
CA LEU A 344 2.93 -15.87 11.49
C LEU A 344 3.39 -16.53 10.19
N ASN A 345 3.18 -17.83 10.07
CA ASN A 345 3.70 -18.62 8.97
C ASN A 345 2.56 -19.34 8.23
N PHE A 346 2.51 -19.19 6.91
CA PHE A 346 1.58 -19.91 6.03
C PHE A 346 2.33 -20.91 5.18
N ASP A 347 1.91 -22.17 5.17
CA ASP A 347 2.48 -23.21 4.28
C ASP A 347 1.35 -24.11 3.77
N GLY A 348 0.71 -23.68 2.68
CA GLY A 348 -0.52 -24.27 2.15
C GLY A 348 -1.75 -23.95 3.00
N GLY A 349 -1.65 -22.95 3.88
CA GLY A 349 -2.73 -22.46 4.74
C GLY A 349 -3.48 -21.26 4.15
N ALA A 350 -4.57 -20.86 4.80
CA ALA A 350 -5.44 -19.78 4.35
C ALA A 350 -5.73 -18.74 5.45
N ILE A 351 -5.89 -17.48 5.04
CA ILE A 351 -6.50 -16.43 5.86
C ILE A 351 -7.82 -15.97 5.25
N GLY A 352 -8.81 -15.65 6.08
CA GLY A 352 -10.05 -15.03 5.65
C GLY A 352 -10.69 -14.16 6.71
N THR A 353 -11.80 -13.52 6.37
CA THR A 353 -12.58 -12.77 7.35
C THR A 353 -13.55 -13.71 8.07
N ARG A 354 -13.77 -13.48 9.37
CA ARG A 354 -14.75 -14.27 10.12
C ARG A 354 -16.19 -13.85 9.80
N THR A 355 -16.42 -12.55 9.63
CA THR A 355 -17.69 -11.95 9.20
C THR A 355 -17.54 -11.26 7.84
N SER A 356 -18.65 -10.82 7.24
CA SER A 356 -18.63 -10.13 5.93
C SER A 356 -17.95 -8.76 5.97
N ARG A 357 -17.55 -8.27 7.15
CA ARG A 357 -17.10 -6.89 7.41
C ARG A 357 -15.68 -6.63 6.89
N VAL A 358 -15.34 -5.35 6.79
CA VAL A 358 -13.98 -4.90 6.47
C VAL A 358 -12.97 -5.39 7.52
N ALA A 359 -11.88 -6.02 7.06
CA ALA A 359 -10.79 -6.46 7.93
C ALA A 359 -9.50 -5.69 7.65
N GLU A 360 -8.77 -5.35 8.69
CA GLU A 360 -7.35 -5.00 8.60
C GLU A 360 -6.62 -6.18 9.23
N TRP A 361 -5.66 -6.76 8.55
CA TRP A 361 -4.85 -7.87 9.04
C TRP A 361 -3.41 -7.40 9.22
N PHE A 362 -2.84 -7.79 10.35
CA PHE A 362 -1.40 -7.73 10.68
C PHE A 362 -0.80 -6.35 10.96
N THR A 363 -1.62 -5.31 11.21
CA THR A 363 -1.18 -3.96 11.60
C THR A 363 -0.09 -4.01 12.68
N GLY A 364 1.11 -3.52 12.35
CA GLY A 364 2.23 -3.43 13.28
C GLY A 364 2.99 -4.73 13.55
N ILE A 365 2.66 -5.84 12.85
CA ILE A 365 3.43 -7.09 12.89
C ILE A 365 4.56 -7.02 11.84
N PRO A 366 5.78 -7.47 12.16
CA PRO A 366 6.98 -7.30 11.32
C PRO A 366 7.05 -8.18 10.07
N GLY A 367 5.98 -8.86 9.71
CA GLY A 367 5.91 -9.72 8.53
C GLY A 367 5.18 -11.04 8.82
N TYR A 368 4.61 -11.61 7.76
CA TYR A 368 4.21 -13.01 7.69
C TYR A 368 5.13 -13.72 6.70
N THR A 369 5.34 -15.02 6.88
CA THR A 369 6.13 -15.83 5.94
C THR A 369 5.21 -16.68 5.07
N VAL A 370 5.59 -16.83 3.81
CA VAL A 370 4.95 -17.75 2.86
C VAL A 370 5.92 -18.90 2.60
N GLY A 371 5.55 -20.09 3.04
CA GLY A 371 6.30 -21.33 2.84
C GLY A 371 6.13 -21.91 1.44
N ALA A 372 6.80 -23.03 1.17
CA ALA A 372 6.90 -23.64 -0.16
C ALA A 372 5.54 -24.01 -0.78
N LYS A 373 4.51 -24.32 0.02
CA LYS A 373 3.16 -24.63 -0.48
C LYS A 373 2.27 -23.40 -0.69
N GLY A 374 2.80 -22.19 -0.51
CA GLY A 374 2.09 -20.94 -0.74
C GLY A 374 1.10 -20.56 0.37
N MET A 375 0.26 -19.56 0.07
CA MET A 375 -0.74 -18.99 0.99
C MET A 375 -2.02 -18.69 0.23
N LYS A 376 -3.19 -18.95 0.84
CA LYS A 376 -4.50 -18.56 0.28
C LYS A 376 -5.10 -17.39 1.05
N ILE A 377 -5.65 -16.41 0.34
CA ILE A 377 -6.43 -15.29 0.90
C ILE A 377 -7.88 -15.43 0.42
N VAL A 378 -8.81 -15.50 1.37
CA VAL A 378 -10.25 -15.65 1.12
C VAL A 378 -10.98 -14.43 1.67
N PRO A 379 -11.01 -13.31 0.93
CA PRO A 379 -11.69 -12.09 1.37
C PRO A 379 -13.22 -12.25 1.33
N ALA A 380 -13.94 -11.63 2.25
CA ALA A 380 -15.40 -11.44 2.14
C ALA A 380 -15.75 -10.16 1.36
N SER A 381 -17.05 -9.95 1.09
CA SER A 381 -17.59 -8.94 0.17
C SER A 381 -17.08 -7.50 0.31
N ASP A 382 -16.59 -7.07 1.48
CA ASP A 382 -16.39 -5.65 1.77
C ASP A 382 -14.97 -5.16 1.39
N TYR A 383 -13.97 -5.30 2.26
CA TYR A 383 -12.56 -4.91 2.00
C TYR A 383 -11.63 -5.60 3.00
N SER A 384 -10.40 -5.91 2.64
CA SER A 384 -9.41 -6.52 3.52
C SER A 384 -8.03 -5.96 3.25
N ALA A 385 -7.45 -5.19 4.18
CA ALA A 385 -6.08 -4.70 4.05
C ALA A 385 -5.10 -5.64 4.75
N LEU A 386 -4.07 -6.07 4.03
CA LEU A 386 -2.97 -6.87 4.54
C LEU A 386 -1.79 -5.94 4.86
N ASP A 387 -1.78 -5.38 6.07
CA ASP A 387 -0.77 -4.43 6.54
C ASP A 387 0.37 -5.18 7.25
N GLY A 388 1.23 -5.84 6.46
CA GLY A 388 2.47 -6.45 6.94
C GLY A 388 3.67 -5.81 6.25
N HIS A 389 4.81 -5.74 6.93
CA HIS A 389 6.09 -5.64 6.23
C HIS A 389 6.14 -6.79 5.21
N SER A 390 6.56 -6.48 3.97
CA SER A 390 6.68 -7.36 2.79
C SER A 390 6.58 -8.86 3.08
N SER A 391 5.76 -9.61 2.34
CA SER A 391 5.81 -11.08 2.36
C SER A 391 7.24 -11.55 2.13
N TYR A 392 7.86 -12.07 3.18
CA TYR A 392 9.14 -12.74 3.05
C TYR A 392 8.86 -14.16 2.59
N LEU A 393 9.36 -14.50 1.41
CA LEU A 393 9.60 -15.90 1.09
C LEU A 393 10.70 -16.37 2.05
N ASP A 394 10.47 -17.47 2.74
CA ASP A 394 11.53 -18.15 3.49
C ASP A 394 12.66 -18.52 2.51
N ASP A 395 13.91 -18.55 2.98
CA ASP A 395 15.09 -18.82 2.13
C ASP A 395 14.97 -20.19 1.43
N ALA A 396 14.28 -21.15 2.05
CA ALA A 396 13.95 -22.43 1.41
C ALA A 396 12.94 -22.30 0.25
N SER A 397 11.99 -21.35 0.33
CA SER A 397 10.93 -21.13 -0.66
C SER A 397 11.33 -20.26 -1.85
N ARG A 398 12.46 -19.53 -1.78
CA ARG A 398 12.99 -18.75 -2.91
C ARG A 398 13.37 -19.60 -4.14
N SER A 399 13.34 -20.93 -4.01
CA SER A 399 13.64 -21.90 -5.06
C SER A 399 12.43 -22.69 -5.57
N ALA A 400 11.21 -22.47 -5.06
CA ALA A 400 10.00 -23.25 -5.40
C ALA A 400 8.78 -22.36 -5.69
N ASP A 401 7.76 -22.91 -6.38
CA ASP A 401 6.50 -22.30 -6.87
C ASP A 401 5.54 -21.72 -5.78
N ALA A 402 6.07 -21.16 -4.70
CA ALA A 402 5.28 -20.60 -3.60
C ALA A 402 4.48 -19.37 -4.07
N GLU A 403 3.16 -19.51 -4.15
CA GLU A 403 2.25 -18.47 -4.66
C GLU A 403 1.27 -17.99 -3.57
N ILE A 404 0.93 -16.70 -3.60
CA ILE A 404 -0.20 -16.13 -2.86
C ILE A 404 -1.44 -16.18 -3.76
N VAL A 405 -2.42 -16.99 -3.39
CA VAL A 405 -3.67 -17.17 -4.15
C VAL A 405 -4.81 -16.41 -3.49
N ILE A 406 -5.37 -15.42 -4.18
CA ILE A 406 -6.56 -14.68 -3.75
C ILE A 406 -7.79 -15.32 -4.40
N ASP A 407 -8.69 -15.85 -3.58
CA ASP A 407 -9.83 -16.67 -4.02
C ASP A 407 -11.05 -16.38 -3.14
N GLY A 408 -11.68 -15.24 -3.39
CA GLY A 408 -12.94 -14.82 -2.79
C GLY A 408 -13.47 -13.56 -3.48
N SER A 409 -14.77 -13.28 -3.37
CA SER A 409 -15.43 -12.18 -4.11
C SER A 409 -15.10 -10.77 -3.60
N GLY A 410 -14.36 -10.66 -2.51
CA GLY A 410 -14.03 -9.43 -1.82
C GLY A 410 -12.93 -8.57 -2.44
N THR A 411 -12.63 -7.45 -1.79
CA THR A 411 -11.48 -6.60 -2.11
C THR A 411 -10.32 -6.87 -1.15
N VAL A 412 -9.10 -7.07 -1.66
CA VAL A 412 -7.85 -7.18 -0.87
C VAL A 412 -6.93 -6.03 -1.23
N ALA A 413 -6.42 -5.32 -0.24
CA ALA A 413 -5.37 -4.31 -0.38
C ALA A 413 -4.06 -4.87 0.19
N MET A 414 -2.98 -4.86 -0.60
CA MET A 414 -1.67 -5.32 -0.15
C MET A 414 -0.53 -4.61 -0.90
N GLY A 415 0.65 -4.56 -0.30
CA GLY A 415 1.86 -4.04 -0.97
C GLY A 415 2.46 -5.07 -1.94
N ALA A 416 3.33 -4.59 -2.83
CA ALA A 416 4.16 -5.46 -3.69
C ALA A 416 5.20 -6.25 -2.86
N GLY A 417 5.52 -7.47 -3.30
CA GLY A 417 6.42 -8.39 -2.59
C GLY A 417 7.17 -9.34 -3.53
N GLU A 418 7.96 -10.25 -2.95
CA GLU A 418 8.76 -11.24 -3.69
C GLU A 418 7.90 -12.42 -4.19
N ALA A 419 6.87 -12.81 -3.46
CA ALA A 419 6.02 -13.95 -3.81
C ALA A 419 5.12 -13.65 -5.03
N PRO A 420 5.02 -14.57 -6.01
CA PRO A 420 3.98 -14.53 -7.03
C PRO A 420 2.57 -14.44 -6.45
N ILE A 421 1.68 -13.72 -7.14
CA ILE A 421 0.28 -13.49 -6.76
C ILE A 421 -0.63 -13.98 -7.88
N ARG A 422 -1.62 -14.81 -7.52
CA ARG A 422 -2.71 -15.21 -8.42
C ARG A 422 -4.04 -14.74 -7.87
N LEU A 423 -4.70 -13.87 -8.62
CA LEU A 423 -6.05 -13.38 -8.33
C LEU A 423 -7.07 -14.21 -9.11
N LYS A 424 -7.73 -15.16 -8.43
CA LYS A 424 -8.77 -16.02 -9.02
C LYS A 424 -10.14 -15.35 -9.07
N GLN A 425 -10.49 -14.65 -8.00
CA GLN A 425 -11.77 -13.97 -7.84
C GLN A 425 -11.60 -12.68 -7.03
N GLY A 426 -12.57 -11.78 -7.17
CA GLY A 426 -12.63 -10.54 -6.40
C GLY A 426 -11.75 -9.44 -6.95
N LYS A 427 -11.29 -8.56 -6.06
CA LYS A 427 -10.52 -7.37 -6.40
C LYS A 427 -9.22 -7.29 -5.61
N LEU A 428 -8.11 -7.01 -6.28
CA LEU A 428 -6.83 -6.70 -5.64
C LEU A 428 -6.49 -5.23 -5.85
N ILE A 429 -6.08 -4.53 -4.79
CA ILE A 429 -5.58 -3.16 -4.79
C ILE A 429 -4.13 -3.19 -4.35
N MET A 430 -3.24 -2.60 -5.14
CA MET A 430 -1.83 -2.44 -4.78
C MET A 430 -1.42 -0.97 -4.91
N GLY A 431 -0.70 -0.48 -3.89
CA GLY A 431 -0.21 0.89 -3.76
C GLY A 431 1.21 0.96 -3.21
N VAL A 432 1.86 2.13 -3.28
CA VAL A 432 3.23 2.30 -2.75
C VAL A 432 3.24 2.12 -1.24
N ASN A 433 3.93 1.08 -0.75
CA ASN A 433 4.24 0.97 0.67
C ASN A 433 5.51 1.78 0.97
N GLY A 434 5.34 3.06 1.31
CA GLY A 434 6.44 4.02 1.52
C GLY A 434 7.40 3.71 2.68
N ARG A 435 7.30 2.53 3.34
CA ARG A 435 8.21 2.19 4.43
C ARG A 435 9.51 1.51 3.99
N TYR A 436 9.53 0.65 2.98
CA TYR A 436 10.75 -0.14 2.63
C TYR A 436 10.73 -0.76 1.22
N MET A 437 10.36 -0.03 0.16
CA MET A 437 10.58 -0.53 -1.20
C MET A 437 12.02 -0.24 -1.64
N GLY A 438 12.98 -0.97 -1.06
CA GLY A 438 14.28 -1.16 -1.71
C GLY A 438 14.13 -2.25 -2.76
N SER A 439 14.36 -1.93 -4.03
CA SER A 439 14.69 -2.76 -5.23
C SER A 439 14.30 -4.26 -5.38
N SER A 440 13.50 -4.86 -4.50
CA SER A 440 13.38 -6.33 -4.31
C SER A 440 12.07 -6.95 -4.79
N ALA A 441 11.02 -6.16 -5.07
CA ALA A 441 9.75 -6.69 -5.57
C ALA A 441 9.90 -7.23 -7.01
N THR A 442 9.93 -8.56 -7.15
CA THR A 442 10.23 -9.28 -8.40
C THR A 442 9.20 -10.37 -8.76
N GLY A 443 8.14 -10.54 -7.96
CA GLY A 443 7.13 -11.58 -8.16
C GLY A 443 6.29 -11.41 -9.43
N ARG A 444 5.58 -12.47 -9.83
CA ARG A 444 4.64 -12.47 -10.97
C ARG A 444 3.21 -12.20 -10.49
N ILE A 445 2.42 -11.47 -11.27
CA ILE A 445 0.99 -11.23 -11.01
C ILE A 445 0.17 -11.87 -12.13
N CYS A 446 -0.69 -12.81 -11.76
CA CYS A 446 -1.64 -13.48 -12.64
C CYS A 446 -3.07 -13.11 -12.22
N VAL A 447 -3.89 -12.61 -13.14
CA VAL A 447 -5.27 -12.18 -12.88
C VAL A 447 -6.23 -13.00 -13.73
N GLU A 448 -7.04 -13.86 -13.10
CA GLU A 448 -8.00 -14.73 -13.77
C GLU A 448 -9.31 -13.99 -14.12
N ASN A 449 -10.01 -14.52 -15.13
CA ASN A 449 -11.25 -13.95 -15.67
C ASN A 449 -12.31 -13.67 -14.59
N GLY A 450 -12.92 -12.48 -14.65
CA GLY A 450 -13.93 -12.03 -13.68
C GLY A 450 -13.36 -11.30 -12.46
N SER A 451 -12.04 -11.28 -12.29
CA SER A 451 -11.36 -10.51 -11.24
C SER A 451 -11.00 -9.09 -11.67
N ALA A 452 -10.78 -8.20 -10.70
CA ALA A 452 -10.36 -6.82 -10.95
C ALA A 452 -9.05 -6.52 -10.23
N PHE A 453 -8.06 -6.05 -10.98
CA PHE A 453 -6.82 -5.56 -10.40
C PHE A 453 -6.75 -4.04 -10.48
N MET A 454 -6.44 -3.38 -9.37
CA MET A 454 -6.27 -1.94 -9.27
C MET A 454 -4.86 -1.62 -8.81
N ILE A 455 -4.14 -0.88 -9.62
CA ILE A 455 -2.81 -0.37 -9.29
C ILE A 455 -2.87 1.13 -9.25
N SER A 456 -2.15 1.67 -8.29
CA SER A 456 -1.95 3.10 -8.16
C SER A 456 -0.59 3.35 -7.52
N GLY A 457 0.07 4.44 -7.88
CA GLY A 457 1.28 4.92 -7.21
C GLY A 457 2.54 4.79 -8.06
N GLU A 458 3.53 5.62 -7.74
CA GLU A 458 4.79 5.62 -8.49
C GLU A 458 5.66 4.42 -8.14
N ASN A 459 6.09 3.66 -9.15
CA ASN A 459 6.91 2.47 -9.03
C ASN A 459 6.33 1.37 -8.13
N THR A 460 5.01 1.36 -7.89
CA THR A 460 4.32 0.33 -7.10
C THR A 460 4.66 -1.09 -7.57
N LEU A 461 4.78 -1.29 -8.88
CA LEU A 461 5.04 -2.60 -9.48
C LEU A 461 6.53 -2.85 -9.73
N GLN A 462 7.40 -1.84 -9.59
CA GLN A 462 8.84 -1.85 -9.88
C GLN A 462 9.31 -2.94 -10.87
N ASN A 463 9.71 -4.14 -10.42
CA ASN A 463 10.20 -5.23 -11.29
C ASN A 463 9.23 -6.42 -11.45
N MET A 464 8.01 -6.33 -10.93
CA MET A 464 7.01 -7.39 -11.03
C MET A 464 6.59 -7.63 -12.48
N VAL A 465 6.26 -8.89 -12.80
CA VAL A 465 5.84 -9.29 -14.15
C VAL A 465 4.34 -9.59 -14.18
N PHE A 466 3.62 -8.99 -15.13
CA PHE A 466 2.22 -9.26 -15.42
C PHE A 466 2.07 -10.32 -16.49
N GLU A 467 1.39 -11.41 -16.16
CA GLU A 467 1.02 -12.42 -17.13
C GLU A 467 -0.34 -12.09 -17.75
N GLY A 468 -0.37 -11.89 -19.07
CA GLY A 468 -1.60 -11.62 -19.81
C GLY A 468 -2.57 -12.82 -19.84
N GLY A 469 -3.80 -12.62 -19.35
CA GLY A 469 -4.86 -13.62 -19.38
C GLY A 469 -6.28 -13.10 -19.12
N GLY A 470 -6.91 -12.48 -20.12
CA GLY A 470 -8.38 -12.43 -20.29
C GLY A 470 -9.21 -11.41 -19.48
N THR A 471 -8.66 -10.76 -18.46
CA THR A 471 -9.41 -9.85 -17.56
C THR A 471 -9.07 -8.37 -17.67
N THR A 472 -9.99 -7.49 -17.27
CA THR A 472 -9.80 -6.03 -17.26
C THR A 472 -8.94 -5.59 -16.08
N ASN A 473 -7.71 -5.14 -16.34
CA ASN A 473 -6.85 -4.47 -15.36
C ASN A 473 -7.24 -3.00 -15.27
N ARG A 474 -7.43 -2.43 -14.08
CA ARG A 474 -7.82 -1.03 -13.90
C ARG A 474 -6.63 -0.22 -13.38
N PHE A 475 -6.18 0.74 -14.18
CA PHE A 475 -5.17 1.68 -13.77
C PHE A 475 -5.84 2.92 -13.19
N ARG A 476 -5.44 3.30 -11.98
CA ARG A 476 -5.97 4.47 -11.30
C ARG A 476 -4.81 5.36 -10.86
N HIS A 477 -4.96 6.66 -11.09
CA HIS A 477 -4.04 7.63 -10.54
C HIS A 477 -4.15 7.56 -9.00
N GLN A 478 -3.04 7.33 -8.27
CA GLN A 478 -3.02 7.37 -6.79
C GLN A 478 -2.77 8.76 -6.24
N GLY A 479 -3.53 9.15 -5.21
CA GLY A 479 -3.44 10.48 -4.61
C GLY A 479 -2.13 10.69 -3.88
N ILE A 480 -1.93 11.92 -3.40
CA ILE A 480 -0.73 12.33 -2.66
C ILE A 480 -0.57 11.55 -1.34
N GLU A 481 -1.58 10.82 -0.86
CA GLU A 481 -1.49 9.89 0.27
C GLU A 481 -0.49 8.76 0.06
N ALA A 482 -0.24 8.37 -1.20
CA ALA A 482 0.74 7.34 -1.52
C ALA A 482 2.16 7.73 -1.08
N ASP A 483 2.46 9.02 -1.05
CA ASP A 483 3.73 9.55 -0.55
C ASP A 483 3.66 9.82 0.95
N ARG A 484 3.87 8.75 1.73
CA ARG A 484 3.85 8.81 3.20
C ARG A 484 4.79 9.88 3.79
N LYS A 485 5.87 10.26 3.09
CA LYS A 485 6.82 11.27 3.58
C LYS A 485 6.23 12.68 3.60
N ARG A 486 5.21 12.93 2.76
CA ARG A 486 4.52 14.23 2.68
C ARG A 486 3.50 14.42 3.77
N TRP A 487 3.24 13.41 4.59
CA TRP A 487 2.20 13.46 5.61
C TRP A 487 2.79 13.29 7.01
N LEU A 488 2.41 14.20 7.89
CA LEU A 488 2.60 14.10 9.32
C LEU A 488 1.34 13.46 9.91
N THR A 489 1.50 12.33 10.60
CA THR A 489 0.40 11.66 11.31
C THR A 489 0.53 11.82 12.82
N SER A 490 -0.58 12.07 13.52
CA SER A 490 -0.65 12.09 14.98
C SER A 490 -1.83 11.28 15.51
N GLY A 491 -1.79 11.00 16.82
CA GLY A 491 -2.78 10.14 17.47
C GLY A 491 -2.76 8.73 16.89
N HIS A 492 -3.94 8.24 16.50
CA HIS A 492 -4.13 6.89 15.93
C HIS A 492 -4.11 6.86 14.40
N ALA A 493 -3.78 7.99 13.76
CA ALA A 493 -3.68 8.04 12.32
C ALA A 493 -2.45 7.26 11.82
N GLY A 494 -2.58 6.64 10.66
CA GLY A 494 -1.53 5.87 10.00
C GLY A 494 -1.87 5.60 8.54
N PHE A 495 -1.09 4.74 7.90
CA PHE A 495 -1.27 4.38 6.49
C PHE A 495 -1.60 2.91 6.33
N LEU A 496 -2.50 2.59 5.41
CA LEU A 496 -2.79 1.23 4.99
C LEU A 496 -1.78 0.73 3.96
N ALA A 497 -1.84 -0.58 3.67
CA ALA A 497 -0.95 -1.25 2.72
C ALA A 497 -1.06 -0.70 1.29
N ASP A 498 -2.23 -0.19 0.91
CA ASP A 498 -2.46 0.47 -0.37
C ASP A 498 -2.10 1.96 -0.37
N GLY A 499 -1.47 2.49 0.69
CA GLY A 499 -1.11 3.91 0.78
C GLY A 499 -2.23 4.83 1.25
N SER A 500 -3.46 4.34 1.44
CA SER A 500 -4.57 5.15 1.97
C SER A 500 -4.30 5.60 3.41
N ILE A 501 -4.80 6.79 3.78
CA ILE A 501 -4.71 7.33 5.13
C ILE A 501 -5.81 6.75 5.99
N ARG A 502 -5.47 6.16 7.13
CA ARG A 502 -6.40 5.76 8.18
C ARG A 502 -6.32 6.79 9.31
N LEU A 503 -7.43 7.42 9.72
CA LEU A 503 -7.41 8.42 10.82
C LEU A 503 -7.62 7.86 12.22
N GLY A 504 -8.11 6.63 12.34
CA GLY A 504 -8.35 5.99 13.63
C GLY A 504 -8.25 4.48 13.50
N THR A 505 -7.94 3.79 14.58
CA THR A 505 -7.83 2.32 14.60
C THR A 505 -9.12 1.69 15.07
N ARG A 506 -9.50 0.55 14.48
CA ARG A 506 -10.69 -0.20 14.87
C ARG A 506 -10.62 -0.74 16.31
N GLU A 507 -9.42 -0.81 16.86
CA GLU A 507 -9.14 -1.50 18.13
C GLU A 507 -9.36 -0.59 19.35
N TRP A 508 -9.42 0.73 19.15
CA TRP A 508 -9.42 1.71 20.23
C TRP A 508 -10.74 2.48 20.25
N VAL A 509 -11.43 2.43 21.40
CA VAL A 509 -12.47 3.41 21.72
C VAL A 509 -11.81 4.69 22.19
N ASN A 510 -12.42 5.85 21.92
CA ASN A 510 -11.80 7.15 22.18
C ASN A 510 -10.50 7.39 21.38
N SER A 511 -10.48 6.91 20.13
CA SER A 511 -9.35 7.12 19.22
C SER A 511 -9.56 8.40 18.45
N ALA A 512 -8.71 9.40 18.65
CA ALA A 512 -8.55 10.53 17.73
C ALA A 512 -7.26 10.37 16.92
N GLY A 513 -7.28 10.79 15.66
CA GLY A 513 -6.09 10.89 14.85
C GLY A 513 -6.20 11.94 13.77
N ALA A 514 -5.03 12.43 13.36
CA ALA A 514 -4.89 13.43 12.33
C ALA A 514 -3.79 13.06 11.35
N ALA A 515 -4.01 13.39 10.08
CA ALA A 515 -2.98 13.34 9.05
C ALA A 515 -2.93 14.71 8.38
N TYR A 516 -1.80 15.39 8.44
CA TYR A 516 -1.58 16.69 7.80
C TYR A 516 -0.51 16.59 6.74
N LEU A 517 -0.65 17.35 5.67
CA LEU A 517 0.47 17.60 4.79
C LEU A 517 1.57 18.34 5.55
N ALA A 518 2.79 17.84 5.41
CA ALA A 518 3.98 18.40 6.02
C ALA A 518 4.27 19.80 5.47
N GLU A 519 3.91 20.06 4.21
CA GLU A 519 3.91 21.40 3.64
C GLU A 519 2.62 22.17 3.89
N LYS A 520 2.70 23.48 3.71
CA LYS A 520 1.54 24.37 3.69
C LYS A 520 1.09 24.57 2.26
N LEU A 521 -0.22 24.69 2.07
CA LEU A 521 -0.82 25.08 0.80
C LEU A 521 -1.06 26.59 0.79
N PRO A 522 -0.88 27.27 -0.34
CA PRO A 522 -1.30 28.66 -0.49
C PRO A 522 -2.83 28.74 -0.39
N VAL A 523 -3.32 29.51 0.59
CA VAL A 523 -4.76 29.71 0.83
C VAL A 523 -5.24 31.10 0.41
N ASN A 524 -4.37 31.90 -0.18
CA ASN A 524 -4.66 33.18 -0.81
C ASN A 524 -4.86 33.08 -2.34
N ARG A 525 -5.00 31.86 -2.87
CA ARG A 525 -5.22 31.57 -4.29
C ARG A 525 -6.31 30.51 -4.41
N SER A 526 -6.99 30.48 -5.56
CA SER A 526 -8.00 29.48 -5.85
C SER A 526 -7.37 28.09 -5.99
N PHE A 527 -8.05 27.07 -5.47
CA PHE A 527 -7.61 25.68 -5.54
C PHE A 527 -8.80 24.72 -5.46
N SER A 528 -8.56 23.46 -5.84
CA SER A 528 -9.48 22.37 -5.54
C SER A 528 -8.78 21.22 -4.85
N VAL A 529 -9.48 20.52 -3.97
CA VAL A 529 -9.03 19.30 -3.30
C VAL A 529 -10.09 18.23 -3.50
N SER A 530 -9.72 17.01 -3.86
CA SER A 530 -10.68 15.88 -3.89
C SER A 530 -10.09 14.65 -3.22
N TRP A 531 -10.94 13.75 -2.73
CA TRP A 531 -10.52 12.49 -2.12
C TRP A 531 -11.67 11.47 -2.14
N THR A 532 -11.33 10.19 -2.01
CA THR A 532 -12.30 9.16 -1.65
C THR A 532 -12.30 8.95 -0.14
N TYR A 533 -13.48 8.67 0.41
CA TYR A 533 -13.66 8.38 1.81
C TYR A 533 -14.51 7.13 1.98
N PHE A 534 -14.05 6.22 2.82
CA PHE A 534 -14.85 5.11 3.31
C PHE A 534 -14.63 4.91 4.81
N GLY A 535 -15.64 4.39 5.48
CA GLY A 535 -15.59 4.05 6.90
C GLY A 535 -16.32 2.74 7.15
N SER A 536 -16.00 2.09 8.26
CA SER A 536 -16.67 0.84 8.66
C SER A 536 -16.91 0.80 10.16
N GLU A 537 -18.00 0.14 10.56
CA GLU A 537 -18.41 -0.04 11.95
C GLU A 537 -17.72 -1.26 12.59
N SER A 538 -17.23 -1.10 13.82
CA SER A 538 -16.49 -2.14 14.53
C SER A 538 -17.35 -3.29 15.06
N GLY A 539 -18.68 -3.11 15.13
CA GLY A 539 -19.66 -4.13 15.56
C GLY A 539 -19.94 -4.21 17.05
N ARG A 540 -19.47 -3.24 17.85
CA ARG A 540 -19.69 -3.21 19.30
C ARG A 540 -21.10 -2.72 19.68
N VAL A 541 -21.64 -1.77 18.93
CA VAL A 541 -23.01 -1.22 19.04
C VAL A 541 -23.44 -0.85 17.62
N SER A 542 -24.68 -1.17 17.24
CA SER A 542 -25.21 -0.74 15.94
C SER A 542 -25.23 0.78 15.86
N GLY A 543 -24.51 1.36 14.90
CA GLY A 543 -24.50 2.80 14.66
C GLY A 543 -23.13 3.32 14.22
N PHE A 544 -23.15 4.29 13.33
CA PHE A 544 -21.99 4.74 12.56
C PHE A 544 -20.93 5.45 13.43
N PRO A 545 -19.63 5.33 13.09
CA PRO A 545 -18.61 6.21 13.64
C PRO A 545 -18.89 7.67 13.24
N TYR A 546 -18.41 8.62 14.04
CA TYR A 546 -18.77 10.04 13.93
C TYR A 546 -18.55 10.62 12.53
N GLY A 547 -17.31 10.78 12.08
CA GLY A 547 -17.08 11.41 10.77
C GLY A 547 -15.65 11.76 10.49
N VAL A 548 -15.46 12.39 9.33
CA VAL A 548 -14.17 12.83 8.82
C VAL A 548 -14.20 14.33 8.54
N THR A 549 -13.14 15.02 8.91
CA THR A 549 -12.99 16.46 8.75
C THR A 549 -11.77 16.75 7.89
N ALA A 550 -11.93 17.57 6.84
CA ALA A 550 -10.83 18.20 6.14
C ALA A 550 -10.59 19.60 6.71
N VAL A 551 -9.35 19.94 7.05
CA VAL A 551 -8.99 21.14 7.82
C VAL A 551 -7.82 21.89 7.19
N PHE A 552 -7.89 23.22 7.23
CA PHE A 552 -6.80 24.16 6.96
C PHE A 552 -6.43 24.86 8.26
N GLN A 553 -5.16 24.80 8.71
CA GLN A 553 -4.78 25.37 10.02
C GLN A 553 -3.32 25.82 10.16
N ASN A 554 -3.10 26.75 11.10
CA ASN A 554 -1.79 27.24 11.57
C ASN A 554 -1.68 27.25 13.12
N ALA A 555 -2.49 26.46 13.81
CA ALA A 555 -2.48 26.32 15.28
C ALA A 555 -1.25 25.57 15.82
N GLY A 556 -0.49 24.91 14.95
CA GLY A 556 0.69 24.10 15.26
C GLY A 556 0.71 22.83 14.39
N GLU A 557 1.88 22.27 14.12
CA GLU A 557 1.98 21.00 13.39
C GLU A 557 1.19 19.92 14.16
N LEU A 558 0.31 19.18 13.47
CA LEU A 558 -0.44 18.02 14.00
C LEU A 558 -1.60 18.28 14.98
N ALA A 559 -2.18 19.50 15.02
CA ALA A 559 -3.33 19.80 15.89
C ALA A 559 -4.52 18.85 15.65
N CYS A 560 -5.00 18.18 16.70
CA CYS A 560 -6.12 17.25 16.66
C CYS A 560 -6.93 17.39 17.94
N GLY A 561 -8.23 17.65 17.81
CA GLY A 561 -9.15 17.68 18.94
C GLY A 561 -9.49 16.27 19.43
N THR A 562 -10.03 16.19 20.64
CA THR A 562 -10.35 14.90 21.29
C THR A 562 -11.83 14.55 21.25
N ASP A 563 -12.68 15.50 20.86
CA ASP A 563 -14.12 15.32 20.81
C ASP A 563 -14.56 14.73 19.46
N ALA A 564 -14.76 13.41 19.45
CA ALA A 564 -15.28 12.71 18.28
C ALA A 564 -16.66 13.23 17.84
N THR A 565 -17.48 13.81 18.72
CA THR A 565 -18.78 14.41 18.33
C THR A 565 -18.61 15.64 17.43
N LYS A 566 -17.46 16.30 17.54
CA LYS A 566 -17.02 17.38 16.65
C LYS A 566 -16.08 16.86 15.56
N CYS A 567 -16.04 15.55 15.28
CA CYS A 567 -15.13 14.93 14.32
C CYS A 567 -13.67 15.38 14.53
N CYS A 568 -13.26 15.49 15.80
CA CYS A 568 -11.94 15.92 16.26
C CYS A 568 -11.54 17.35 15.84
N TYR A 569 -12.49 18.19 15.47
CA TYR A 569 -12.30 19.61 15.16
C TYR A 569 -12.69 20.51 16.34
N ASP A 570 -12.32 20.13 17.56
CA ASP A 570 -12.50 20.93 18.77
C ASP A 570 -11.21 21.66 19.16
N GLY A 571 -11.30 22.95 19.51
CA GLY A 571 -10.19 23.71 20.10
C GLY A 571 -9.02 24.05 19.17
N ILE A 572 -9.11 23.74 17.87
CA ILE A 572 -8.08 24.06 16.88
C ILE A 572 -8.22 25.54 16.48
N VAL A 573 -7.40 26.43 17.02
CA VAL A 573 -7.42 27.87 16.69
C VAL A 573 -6.79 28.15 15.31
N LYS A 574 -7.03 29.33 14.73
CA LYS A 574 -6.50 29.73 13.41
C LYS A 574 -6.75 28.68 12.33
N SER A 575 -8.00 28.26 12.22
CA SER A 575 -8.38 27.12 11.38
C SER A 575 -9.74 27.30 10.71
N ALA A 576 -9.89 26.67 9.55
CA ALA A 576 -11.16 26.47 8.86
C ALA A 576 -11.30 25.00 8.49
N ALA A 577 -12.49 24.44 8.60
CA ALA A 577 -12.71 23.03 8.29
C ALA A 577 -14.08 22.76 7.69
N VAL A 578 -14.14 21.66 6.94
CA VAL A 578 -15.37 21.04 6.47
C VAL A 578 -15.41 19.59 6.88
N SER A 579 -16.58 19.10 7.26
CA SER A 579 -16.71 17.73 7.77
C SER A 579 -17.92 17.04 7.17
N TYR A 580 -17.77 15.74 6.99
CA TYR A 580 -18.89 14.84 6.84
C TYR A 580 -19.05 14.03 8.12
N ASN A 581 -20.12 14.32 8.87
CA ASN A 581 -20.55 13.60 10.05
C ASN A 581 -21.39 12.39 9.60
N ALA A 582 -20.75 11.23 9.51
CA ALA A 582 -21.36 9.96 9.12
C ALA A 582 -22.42 9.46 10.11
N GLN A 583 -22.33 9.81 11.40
CA GLN A 583 -23.32 9.40 12.40
C GLN A 583 -24.68 10.05 12.17
N ASN A 584 -24.69 11.36 11.94
CA ASN A 584 -25.93 12.12 11.75
C ASN A 584 -26.27 12.32 10.27
N GLY A 585 -25.34 12.00 9.37
CA GLY A 585 -25.45 12.31 7.95
C GLY A 585 -25.44 13.82 7.70
N GLU A 586 -24.47 14.57 8.24
CA GLU A 586 -24.44 16.03 8.09
C GLU A 586 -23.17 16.48 7.37
N LEU A 587 -23.29 17.49 6.51
CA LEU A 587 -22.15 18.29 6.07
C LEU A 587 -22.00 19.48 7.01
N LYS A 588 -20.79 19.76 7.49
CA LYS A 588 -20.51 20.90 8.39
C LYS A 588 -19.39 21.76 7.87
N PHE A 589 -19.46 23.05 8.19
CA PHE A 589 -18.36 23.99 8.04
C PHE A 589 -18.11 24.70 9.37
N GLY A 590 -16.84 24.91 9.70
CA GLY A 590 -16.43 25.49 10.97
C GLY A 590 -15.20 26.36 10.87
N LYS A 591 -15.01 27.24 11.87
CA LYS A 591 -13.82 28.09 12.02
C LYS A 591 -13.36 28.05 13.48
N ASN A 592 -12.05 28.06 13.69
CA ASN A 592 -11.40 28.11 15.02
C ASN A 592 -11.90 27.02 15.99
N GLY A 593 -12.09 25.79 15.48
CA GLY A 593 -12.50 24.65 16.31
C GLY A 593 -13.98 24.62 16.68
N GLU A 594 -14.82 25.42 16.01
CA GLU A 594 -16.26 25.45 16.21
C GLU A 594 -17.02 25.32 14.89
N TRP A 595 -18.14 24.58 14.92
CA TRP A 595 -19.05 24.43 13.77
C TRP A 595 -20.00 25.62 13.66
N ILE A 596 -20.05 26.26 12.50
CA ILE A 596 -20.78 27.51 12.26
C ILE A 596 -22.01 27.29 11.38
N SER A 597 -21.90 26.38 10.42
CA SER A 597 -23.00 26.03 9.52
C SER A 597 -22.99 24.54 9.22
N GLY A 598 -24.14 24.02 8.80
CA GLY A 598 -24.26 22.66 8.33
C GLY A 598 -25.49 22.43 7.48
N ALA A 599 -25.49 21.33 6.76
CA ALA A 599 -26.63 20.82 6.01
C ALA A 599 -26.92 19.40 6.46
N ASP A 600 -28.14 19.17 6.90
CA ASP A 600 -28.63 17.85 7.28
C ASP A 600 -28.94 17.01 6.04
N LEU A 601 -28.35 15.81 5.96
CA LEU A 601 -28.59 14.81 4.93
C LEU A 601 -29.33 13.59 5.52
N SER A 602 -29.95 13.68 6.70
CA SER A 602 -30.61 12.61 7.48
C SER A 602 -31.62 11.76 6.72
N SER A 603 -32.04 12.17 5.52
CA SER A 603 -32.84 11.33 4.63
C SER A 603 -32.03 10.33 3.77
N ARG A 604 -30.73 10.53 3.51
CA ARG A 604 -30.09 9.96 2.31
C ARG A 604 -28.54 9.88 2.28
N VAL A 605 -27.91 8.94 2.99
CA VAL A 605 -26.68 8.21 2.55
C VAL A 605 -26.73 6.81 3.15
N GLY A 606 -27.03 5.79 2.35
CA GLY A 606 -27.17 4.41 2.82
C GLY A 606 -25.82 3.70 2.95
N GLY A 607 -25.64 2.90 4.02
CA GLY A 607 -24.70 1.78 4.18
C GLY A 607 -23.26 1.98 3.66
N TRP A 608 -22.36 2.41 4.53
CA TRP A 608 -20.93 2.56 4.26
C TRP A 608 -20.19 1.23 4.43
N ALA A 609 -20.01 0.49 3.34
CA ALA A 609 -19.05 -0.62 3.25
C ALA A 609 -18.75 -1.01 1.79
N THR A 610 -19.72 -0.83 0.88
CA THR A 610 -19.61 -1.37 -0.49
C THR A 610 -19.30 -0.33 -1.57
N ASP A 611 -19.43 0.97 -1.28
CA ASP A 611 -19.20 2.05 -2.27
C ASP A 611 -18.60 3.32 -1.61
N PRO A 612 -17.31 3.63 -1.83
CA PRO A 612 -16.65 4.82 -1.27
C PRO A 612 -17.30 6.13 -1.72
N LEU A 613 -17.39 7.10 -0.81
CA LEU A 613 -17.82 8.44 -1.18
C LEU A 613 -16.70 9.20 -1.89
N ARG A 614 -17.08 10.07 -2.82
CA ARG A 614 -16.18 11.03 -3.46
C ARG A 614 -16.44 12.40 -2.85
N CYS A 615 -15.42 12.98 -2.25
CA CYS A 615 -15.48 14.25 -1.56
C CYS A 615 -14.63 15.28 -2.31
N SER A 616 -15.05 16.54 -2.32
CA SER A 616 -14.21 17.61 -2.86
C SER A 616 -14.46 18.98 -2.22
N ILE A 617 -13.40 19.79 -2.16
CA ILE A 617 -13.40 21.20 -1.79
C ILE A 617 -13.01 22.01 -3.02
N SER A 618 -13.78 23.05 -3.34
CA SER A 618 -13.38 24.09 -4.29
C SER A 618 -13.30 25.40 -3.55
N TYR A 619 -12.15 26.08 -3.64
CA TYR A 619 -11.95 27.41 -3.07
C TYR A 619 -11.67 28.41 -4.18
N ASP A 620 -12.46 29.48 -4.19
CA ASP A 620 -12.27 30.66 -5.02
C ASP A 620 -11.78 31.80 -4.12
N ALA A 621 -10.53 32.22 -4.31
CA ALA A 621 -9.92 33.27 -3.50
C ALA A 621 -10.48 34.67 -3.85
N ASP A 622 -10.89 34.90 -5.10
CA ASP A 622 -11.43 36.18 -5.56
C ASP A 622 -12.86 36.38 -5.03
N GLU A 623 -13.67 35.32 -5.03
CA GLU A 623 -15.01 35.33 -4.43
C GLU A 623 -15.02 35.07 -2.91
N THR A 624 -13.87 34.72 -2.30
CA THR A 624 -13.73 34.24 -0.92
C THR A 624 -14.71 33.10 -0.61
N LYS A 625 -14.87 32.16 -1.53
CA LYS A 625 -15.96 31.19 -1.53
C LYS A 625 -15.42 29.77 -1.47
N LEU A 626 -15.85 29.03 -0.45
CA LEU A 626 -15.50 27.62 -0.24
C LEU A 626 -16.73 26.75 -0.43
N VAL A 627 -16.64 25.79 -1.35
CA VAL A 627 -17.66 24.77 -1.61
C VAL A 627 -17.13 23.42 -1.18
N PHE A 628 -17.84 22.71 -0.31
CA PHE A 628 -17.57 21.32 0.01
C PHE A 628 -18.70 20.44 -0.50
N SER A 629 -18.36 19.42 -1.29
CA SER A 629 -19.30 18.50 -1.91
C SER A 629 -18.96 17.04 -1.64
N VAL A 630 -20.02 16.22 -1.63
CA VAL A 630 -19.96 14.78 -1.39
C VAL A 630 -20.87 14.08 -2.39
N TYR A 631 -20.32 13.10 -3.09
CA TYR A 631 -21.01 12.29 -4.10
C TYR A 631 -20.97 10.80 -3.73
N GLN A 632 -22.14 10.15 -3.78
CA GLN A 632 -22.31 8.70 -3.60
C GLN A 632 -22.64 8.04 -4.96
N PRO A 633 -21.69 7.30 -5.57
CA PRO A 633 -21.86 6.71 -6.91
C PRO A 633 -23.07 5.77 -7.05
N SER A 634 -23.18 4.79 -6.16
CA SER A 634 -24.22 3.75 -6.11
C SER A 634 -25.64 4.31 -6.01
N ALA A 635 -25.78 5.44 -5.32
CA ALA A 635 -27.06 6.13 -5.17
C ALA A 635 -27.25 7.25 -6.21
N ASN A 636 -26.22 7.56 -6.99
CA ASN A 636 -26.10 8.73 -7.85
C ASN A 636 -26.55 10.03 -7.15
N ARG A 637 -26.05 10.26 -5.92
CA ARG A 637 -26.45 11.40 -5.08
C ARG A 637 -25.30 12.38 -4.94
N PHE A 638 -25.60 13.67 -5.11
CA PHE A 638 -24.66 14.77 -4.93
C PHE A 638 -25.21 15.75 -3.90
N ASN A 639 -24.41 16.11 -2.90
CA ASN A 639 -24.75 17.12 -1.90
C ASN A 639 -23.58 18.09 -1.75
N ALA A 640 -23.86 19.36 -1.46
CA ALA A 640 -22.82 20.36 -1.24
C ALA A 640 -23.25 21.43 -0.24
N ILE A 641 -22.28 22.02 0.44
CA ILE A 641 -22.42 23.24 1.24
C ILE A 641 -21.49 24.31 0.67
N THR A 642 -21.97 25.56 0.63
CA THR A 642 -21.20 26.72 0.18
C THR A 642 -21.08 27.71 1.33
N ASN A 643 -19.88 28.22 1.58
CA ASN A 643 -19.60 29.17 2.65
C ASN A 643 -18.72 30.30 2.14
N ILE A 644 -19.00 31.53 2.59
CA ILE A 644 -18.15 32.70 2.34
C ILE A 644 -17.11 32.79 3.46
N VAL A 645 -15.84 32.64 3.09
CA VAL A 645 -14.69 32.63 3.98
C VAL A 645 -13.42 33.07 3.26
N ASN A 646 -12.74 34.07 3.82
CA ASN A 646 -11.34 34.32 3.51
C ASN A 646 -10.46 33.36 4.32
N LEU A 647 -9.85 32.37 3.67
CA LEU A 647 -9.03 31.36 4.35
C LEU A 647 -7.75 31.97 4.94
N ALA A 648 -7.17 32.99 4.29
CA ALA A 648 -5.95 33.63 4.76
C ALA A 648 -6.18 34.38 6.09
N ASP A 649 -7.33 35.06 6.21
CA ASP A 649 -7.71 35.76 7.44
C ASP A 649 -7.98 34.78 8.59
N VAL A 650 -8.71 33.70 8.30
CA VAL A 650 -9.10 32.71 9.32
C VAL A 650 -7.91 31.89 9.81
N THR A 651 -7.01 31.51 8.91
CA THR A 651 -5.80 30.75 9.28
C THR A 651 -4.65 31.65 9.74
N GLY A 652 -4.78 32.98 9.63
CA GLY A 652 -3.80 33.95 10.08
C GLY A 652 -2.49 33.95 9.27
N GLY A 653 -2.56 33.62 7.99
CA GLY A 653 -1.41 33.57 7.07
C GLY A 653 -1.83 33.28 5.62
N SER A 654 -0.96 33.59 4.66
CA SER A 654 -1.20 33.30 3.23
C SER A 654 -1.09 31.81 2.87
N GLU A 655 -0.58 30.99 3.79
CA GLU A 655 -0.44 29.54 3.64
C GLU A 655 -0.91 28.83 4.91
N ALA A 656 -1.46 27.62 4.78
CA ALA A 656 -1.91 26.81 5.90
C ALA A 656 -1.65 25.31 5.67
N HIS A 657 -1.47 24.54 6.75
CA HIS A 657 -1.43 23.08 6.63
C HIS A 657 -2.82 22.56 6.27
N PHE A 658 -2.89 21.74 5.23
CA PHE A 658 -4.08 20.96 4.91
C PHE A 658 -3.98 19.58 5.55
N GLY A 659 -5.08 19.07 6.09
CA GLY A 659 -5.10 17.75 6.67
C GLY A 659 -6.49 17.19 6.90
N PHE A 660 -6.52 16.00 7.47
CA PHE A 660 -7.71 15.26 7.81
C PHE A 660 -7.72 14.89 9.29
N LEU A 661 -8.90 14.97 9.91
CA LEU A 661 -9.16 14.63 11.32
C LEU A 661 -10.32 13.64 11.38
N GLY A 662 -10.24 12.71 12.33
CA GLY A 662 -11.30 11.76 12.56
C GLY A 662 -11.09 11.01 13.87
N GLY A 663 -12.17 10.43 14.37
CA GLY A 663 -12.09 9.69 15.61
C GLY A 663 -13.35 8.97 16.06
N THR A 664 -13.20 8.20 17.12
CA THR A 664 -14.22 7.39 17.78
C THR A 664 -14.40 7.83 19.22
N LYS A 665 -15.57 7.61 19.83
CA LYS A 665 -15.83 7.92 21.24
C LYS A 665 -15.91 6.65 22.08
N SER A 666 -15.97 6.81 23.41
CA SER A 666 -16.13 5.74 24.40
C SER A 666 -17.54 5.15 24.48
N ASP A 667 -18.52 5.71 23.78
CA ASP A 667 -19.95 5.32 23.85
C ASP A 667 -20.30 4.02 23.08
N GLY A 668 -19.29 3.37 22.49
CA GLY A 668 -19.45 2.10 21.79
C GLY A 668 -19.50 2.22 20.27
N HIS A 669 -19.62 3.43 19.71
CA HIS A 669 -19.45 3.69 18.28
C HIS A 669 -17.97 3.75 17.92
N SER A 670 -17.36 2.58 17.68
CA SER A 670 -16.01 2.50 17.12
C SER A 670 -16.03 2.05 15.66
N GLY A 671 -15.03 2.51 14.93
CA GLY A 671 -14.84 2.28 13.51
C GLY A 671 -13.49 2.84 13.08
N PHE A 672 -13.24 2.84 11.80
CA PHE A 672 -12.07 3.51 11.23
C PHE A 672 -12.51 4.32 10.01
N HIS A 673 -11.74 5.36 9.73
CA HIS A 673 -11.96 6.28 8.61
C HIS A 673 -10.77 6.15 7.69
N VAL A 674 -11.01 5.82 6.43
CA VAL A 674 -9.98 5.68 5.42
C VAL A 674 -10.21 6.68 4.31
N LEU A 675 -9.14 7.39 3.95
CA LEU A 675 -9.09 8.31 2.85
C LEU A 675 -8.12 7.79 1.81
N GLY A 676 -8.54 7.78 0.55
CA GLY A 676 -7.67 7.48 -0.58
C GLY A 676 -7.84 8.54 -1.66
N ASP A 677 -6.98 8.51 -2.68
CA ASP A 677 -7.05 9.34 -3.88
C ASP A 677 -7.13 10.85 -3.58
N VAL A 678 -6.38 11.31 -2.58
CA VAL A 678 -6.28 12.72 -2.21
C VAL A 678 -5.58 13.50 -3.33
N ARG A 679 -6.26 14.50 -3.88
CA ARG A 679 -5.79 15.37 -4.96
C ARG A 679 -5.85 16.81 -4.54
N ILE A 680 -4.87 17.58 -4.97
CA ILE A 680 -4.84 19.03 -4.80
C ILE A 680 -4.46 19.62 -6.15
N SER A 681 -5.33 20.44 -6.73
CA SER A 681 -5.10 21.15 -7.98
C SER A 681 -5.06 22.66 -7.73
N THR A 682 -3.95 23.31 -8.09
CA THR A 682 -3.76 24.78 -7.96
C THR A 682 -3.65 25.48 -9.33
N GLU A 683 -4.24 24.88 -10.38
CA GLU A 683 -4.08 25.23 -11.80
C GLU A 683 -2.62 25.08 -12.32
N LYS A 684 -2.32 23.91 -12.91
CA LYS A 684 -1.46 23.63 -14.10
C LYS A 684 -0.50 22.44 -13.98
N GLY A 685 -0.50 21.66 -15.06
CA GLY A 685 0.44 20.59 -15.41
C GLY A 685 -0.14 19.21 -15.15
N ARG A 686 -0.66 18.55 -16.20
CA ARG A 686 -0.96 17.12 -16.19
C ARG A 686 0.35 16.35 -16.38
N GLY A 687 0.58 15.33 -15.58
CA GLY A 687 1.78 14.48 -15.65
C GLY A 687 1.45 13.05 -16.05
N TYR A 688 2.47 12.24 -16.30
CA TYR A 688 2.34 10.79 -16.41
C TYR A 688 2.63 10.13 -15.06
N GLN A 689 1.86 9.10 -14.68
CA GLN A 689 2.22 8.28 -13.53
C GLN A 689 3.05 7.07 -13.95
N LYS A 690 4.30 7.00 -13.53
CA LYS A 690 5.14 5.81 -13.73
C LYS A 690 4.80 4.73 -12.71
N VAL A 691 4.04 3.72 -13.10
CA VAL A 691 3.61 2.62 -12.22
C VAL A 691 4.70 1.56 -12.06
N GLY A 692 5.58 1.42 -13.07
CA GLY A 692 6.60 0.37 -13.15
C GLY A 692 6.04 -0.98 -13.60
N GLY A 693 6.83 -2.05 -13.46
CA GLY A 693 6.44 -3.41 -13.82
C GLY A 693 6.63 -3.75 -15.30
N ASN A 694 6.70 -5.05 -15.58
CA ASN A 694 6.91 -5.62 -16.90
C ASN A 694 5.65 -6.39 -17.33
N VAL A 695 5.22 -6.26 -18.57
CA VAL A 695 4.05 -6.95 -19.11
C VAL A 695 4.50 -8.02 -20.11
N GLU A 696 3.99 -9.24 -19.96
CA GLU A 696 4.21 -10.34 -20.90
C GLU A 696 2.86 -10.79 -21.50
N ILE A 697 2.72 -10.72 -22.82
CA ILE A 697 1.54 -11.17 -23.55
C ILE A 697 1.91 -12.37 -24.45
N ALA A 698 1.41 -13.55 -24.09
CA ALA A 698 1.62 -14.76 -24.87
C ALA A 698 0.80 -14.78 -26.18
N GLU A 699 1.14 -15.71 -27.08
CA GLU A 699 0.53 -15.84 -28.41
C GLU A 699 -1.00 -16.00 -28.31
N GLY A 700 -1.71 -15.19 -29.10
CA GLY A 700 -3.18 -15.15 -29.12
C GLY A 700 -3.86 -14.71 -27.83
N LYS A 701 -3.11 -14.25 -26.82
CA LYS A 701 -3.67 -13.72 -25.57
C LYS A 701 -3.93 -12.22 -25.67
N THR A 702 -4.91 -11.77 -24.90
CA THR A 702 -5.24 -10.35 -24.77
C THR A 702 -4.86 -9.86 -23.38
N TRP A 703 -4.09 -8.78 -23.33
CA TRP A 703 -3.98 -7.94 -22.14
C TRP A 703 -4.96 -6.78 -22.29
N LYS A 704 -5.91 -6.70 -21.35
CA LYS A 704 -6.98 -5.70 -21.34
C LYS A 704 -6.80 -4.77 -20.17
N GLN A 705 -6.87 -3.46 -20.43
CA GLN A 705 -6.67 -2.42 -19.44
C GLN A 705 -7.70 -1.32 -19.60
N GLU A 706 -8.27 -0.92 -18.47
CA GLU A 706 -9.14 0.23 -18.31
C GLU A 706 -8.34 1.32 -17.61
N LEU A 707 -8.15 2.45 -18.27
CA LEU A 707 -7.40 3.59 -17.77
C LEU A 707 -8.39 4.59 -17.22
N LEU A 708 -8.39 4.77 -15.89
CA LEU A 708 -9.28 5.72 -15.25
C LEU A 708 -8.79 7.14 -15.52
N ALA A 709 -9.55 7.86 -16.35
CA ALA A 709 -9.28 9.24 -16.74
C ALA A 709 -9.40 10.17 -15.52
N ASP A 710 -8.44 11.08 -15.38
CA ASP A 710 -8.46 12.12 -14.34
C ASP A 710 -8.00 13.45 -14.97
N THR A 711 -8.47 14.59 -14.45
CA THR A 711 -8.09 15.92 -14.95
C THR A 711 -6.61 16.23 -14.77
N ASP A 712 -5.95 15.51 -13.84
CA ASP A 712 -4.56 15.72 -13.45
C ASP A 712 -3.56 14.70 -14.05
N ASN A 713 -4.05 13.64 -14.73
CA ASN A 713 -3.20 12.56 -15.26
C ASN A 713 -3.32 12.41 -16.79
N LEU A 714 -2.19 12.42 -17.50
CA LEU A 714 -2.11 12.11 -18.93
C LEU A 714 -2.12 10.60 -19.20
N GLY A 715 -1.67 9.78 -18.26
CA GLY A 715 -1.58 8.34 -18.52
C GLY A 715 -0.70 7.59 -17.54
N PHE A 716 -0.48 6.32 -17.84
CA PHE A 716 0.30 5.41 -17.00
C PHE A 716 1.51 4.88 -17.77
N VAL A 717 2.67 4.85 -17.14
CA VAL A 717 3.91 4.33 -17.75
C VAL A 717 4.38 3.08 -17.01
N MET A 718 4.57 1.99 -17.76
CA MET A 718 5.13 0.72 -17.31
C MET A 718 6.60 0.61 -17.76
N ASN A 719 7.40 -0.29 -17.18
CA ASN A 719 8.80 -0.45 -17.59
C ASN A 719 8.93 -1.12 -18.95
N SER A 720 8.25 -2.24 -19.18
CA SER A 720 8.36 -2.94 -20.44
C SER A 720 7.11 -3.70 -20.87
N LEU A 721 6.97 -3.89 -22.17
CA LEU A 721 6.02 -4.81 -22.81
C LEU A 721 6.81 -5.82 -23.65
N THR A 722 6.67 -7.10 -23.32
CA THR A 722 7.12 -8.22 -24.14
C THR A 722 5.91 -8.96 -24.71
N TYR A 723 5.88 -9.21 -26.01
CA TYR A 723 4.75 -9.87 -26.66
C TYR A 723 5.17 -10.96 -27.66
N ALA A 724 4.31 -11.98 -27.81
CA ALA A 724 4.44 -12.99 -28.86
C ALA A 724 3.52 -12.66 -30.06
N ASN A 725 3.73 -13.36 -31.17
CA ASN A 725 3.01 -13.08 -32.41
C ASN A 725 1.50 -13.20 -32.21
N GLY A 726 0.73 -12.24 -32.73
CA GLY A 726 -0.73 -12.22 -32.59
C GLY A 726 -1.24 -11.90 -31.18
N ALA A 727 -0.38 -11.44 -30.27
CA ALA A 727 -0.80 -10.87 -28.99
C ALA A 727 -1.69 -9.63 -29.20
N ASN A 728 -2.61 -9.37 -28.27
CA ASN A 728 -3.54 -8.25 -28.34
C ASN A 728 -3.43 -7.34 -27.10
N LEU A 729 -3.25 -6.04 -27.34
CA LEU A 729 -3.26 -4.96 -26.36
C LEU A 729 -4.59 -4.19 -26.49
N LEU A 730 -5.49 -4.31 -25.51
CA LEU A 730 -6.79 -3.64 -25.51
C LEU A 730 -6.86 -2.53 -24.46
N THR A 731 -6.74 -1.26 -24.87
CA THR A 731 -6.84 -0.08 -23.98
C THR A 731 -8.25 0.51 -24.00
N ILE A 732 -8.85 0.71 -22.84
CA ILE A 732 -10.20 1.28 -22.71
C ILE A 732 -10.10 2.54 -21.83
N PRO A 733 -10.52 3.72 -22.29
CA PRO A 733 -10.67 4.87 -21.41
C PRO A 733 -11.92 4.68 -20.54
N SER A 734 -11.85 5.02 -19.26
CA SER A 734 -13.05 5.00 -18.42
C SER A 734 -14.01 6.11 -18.81
N SER A 735 -15.30 5.82 -18.98
CA SER A 735 -16.32 6.84 -19.20
C SER A 735 -16.57 7.63 -17.91
N VAL A 736 -15.89 8.75 -17.71
CA VAL A 736 -16.28 9.72 -16.68
C VAL A 736 -17.30 10.66 -17.31
N ALA A 737 -18.54 10.63 -16.81
CA ALA A 737 -19.57 11.59 -17.20
C ALA A 737 -19.06 13.02 -16.91
N GLY A 738 -18.96 13.86 -17.94
CA GLY A 738 -18.60 15.28 -17.80
C GLY A 738 -17.25 15.71 -18.36
N LEU A 739 -16.40 14.81 -18.87
CA LEU A 739 -15.20 15.23 -19.60
C LEU A 739 -15.55 15.64 -21.05
N PRO A 740 -15.11 16.82 -21.54
CA PRO A 740 -15.30 17.24 -22.91
C PRO A 740 -14.80 16.18 -23.90
N THR A 741 -15.57 15.93 -24.96
CA THR A 741 -15.26 14.88 -25.95
C THR A 741 -13.92 15.10 -26.68
N ALA A 742 -13.40 16.34 -26.65
CA ALA A 742 -12.08 16.70 -27.16
C ALA A 742 -10.91 16.08 -26.36
N LEU A 743 -11.17 15.56 -25.15
CA LEU A 743 -10.16 14.97 -24.25
C LEU A 743 -10.10 13.43 -24.29
N TYR A 744 -10.94 12.74 -25.07
CA TYR A 744 -10.86 11.28 -25.18
C TYR A 744 -9.56 10.78 -25.85
N GLY A 745 -8.70 11.66 -26.37
CA GLY A 745 -7.33 11.35 -26.76
C GLY A 745 -6.28 11.50 -25.65
N ALA A 746 -6.67 11.90 -24.43
CA ALA A 746 -5.75 12.35 -23.38
C ALA A 746 -5.37 11.28 -22.35
N VAL A 747 -5.98 10.08 -22.36
CA VAL A 747 -5.60 8.99 -21.44
C VAL A 747 -4.94 7.87 -22.22
N ASN A 748 -3.71 7.56 -21.85
CA ASN A 748 -2.89 6.60 -22.55
C ASN A 748 -2.09 5.71 -21.61
N ILE A 749 -1.59 4.61 -22.15
CA ILE A 749 -0.60 3.76 -21.50
C ILE A 749 0.70 3.80 -22.30
N GLY A 750 1.82 3.98 -21.62
CA GLY A 750 3.15 3.98 -22.20
C GLY A 750 4.05 2.91 -21.60
N PHE A 751 5.13 2.62 -22.32
CA PHE A 751 6.15 1.66 -21.91
C PHE A 751 7.53 2.25 -22.18
N ASP A 752 8.47 2.10 -21.24
CA ASP A 752 9.87 2.50 -21.48
C ASP A 752 10.54 1.61 -22.53
N ARG A 753 10.04 0.37 -22.73
CA ARG A 753 10.53 -0.54 -23.76
C ARG A 753 9.42 -1.43 -24.28
N ILE A 754 9.34 -1.60 -25.61
CA ILE A 754 8.49 -2.62 -26.24
C ILE A 754 9.36 -3.54 -27.08
N SER A 755 9.16 -4.84 -26.91
CA SER A 755 9.82 -5.88 -27.71
C SER A 755 8.88 -7.06 -27.94
N GLY A 756 9.05 -7.79 -29.03
CA GLY A 756 8.25 -8.98 -29.25
C GLY A 756 8.66 -9.76 -30.49
N THR A 757 7.98 -10.87 -30.71
CA THR A 757 8.12 -11.68 -31.93
C THR A 757 6.86 -11.50 -32.77
N GLY A 758 6.99 -11.12 -34.04
CA GLY A 758 5.84 -10.91 -34.92
C GLY A 758 5.02 -9.64 -34.63
N GLU A 759 3.71 -9.71 -34.86
CA GLU A 759 2.80 -8.55 -34.82
C GLU A 759 1.99 -8.45 -33.51
N LEU A 760 2.02 -7.27 -32.87
CA LEU A 760 1.15 -6.90 -31.76
C LEU A 760 -0.09 -6.18 -32.28
N VAL A 761 -1.29 -6.67 -31.96
CA VAL A 761 -2.53 -5.98 -32.32
C VAL A 761 -2.93 -5.01 -31.21
N LYS A 762 -3.02 -3.71 -31.52
CA LYS A 762 -3.50 -2.67 -30.61
C LYS A 762 -4.95 -2.31 -30.91
N THR A 763 -5.83 -2.50 -29.93
CA THR A 763 -7.28 -2.22 -30.00
C THR A 763 -7.74 -1.26 -28.89
N GLY A 764 -8.97 -0.77 -28.99
CA GLY A 764 -9.61 0.13 -28.01
C GLY A 764 -9.18 1.60 -28.11
N ASP A 765 -9.96 2.50 -27.49
CA ASP A 765 -9.93 3.94 -27.79
C ASP A 765 -8.80 4.72 -27.09
N ALA A 766 -8.23 4.18 -26.00
CA ALA A 766 -7.17 4.87 -25.27
C ALA A 766 -5.82 4.78 -26.01
N GLY A 767 -4.98 5.80 -25.82
CA GLY A 767 -3.72 5.94 -26.56
C GLY A 767 -2.63 4.96 -26.13
N LEU A 768 -1.70 4.68 -27.04
CA LEU A 768 -0.39 4.07 -26.74
C LEU A 768 0.68 5.16 -26.80
N SER A 769 1.42 5.39 -25.71
CA SER A 769 2.48 6.41 -25.66
C SER A 769 3.87 5.79 -25.69
N LEU A 770 4.79 6.43 -26.40
CA LEU A 770 6.16 5.98 -26.60
C LEU A 770 7.13 7.16 -26.52
N SER A 771 8.27 6.95 -25.88
CA SER A 771 9.39 7.88 -25.95
C SER A 771 10.39 7.44 -27.03
N ALA A 772 11.08 8.40 -27.65
CA ALA A 772 12.10 8.12 -28.68
C ALA A 772 13.28 7.28 -28.15
N SER A 773 13.61 7.47 -26.86
CA SER A 773 14.64 6.71 -26.13
C SER A 773 14.24 5.27 -25.83
N GLY A 774 12.93 4.99 -25.71
CA GLY A 774 12.33 3.69 -25.42
C GLY A 774 11.67 3.00 -26.62
N ALA A 775 11.92 3.51 -27.82
CA ALA A 775 11.20 3.17 -29.04
C ALA A 775 11.10 1.65 -29.30
N ALA A 776 9.96 1.24 -29.86
CA ALA A 776 9.63 -0.12 -30.27
C ALA A 776 10.30 -0.48 -31.61
N ARG A 777 11.59 -0.14 -31.76
CA ARG A 777 12.34 -0.11 -33.04
C ARG A 777 12.34 -1.44 -33.80
N GLU A 778 12.28 -2.54 -33.07
CA GLU A 778 12.24 -3.89 -33.64
C GLU A 778 10.83 -4.50 -33.64
N SER A 779 9.84 -3.76 -33.14
CA SER A 779 8.47 -4.23 -32.98
C SER A 779 7.63 -3.95 -34.22
N SER A 780 6.70 -4.87 -34.49
CA SER A 780 5.63 -4.70 -35.48
C SER A 780 4.30 -4.54 -34.76
N ILE A 781 3.59 -3.44 -35.01
CA ILE A 781 2.30 -3.16 -34.38
C ILE A 781 1.21 -2.96 -35.44
N ASP A 782 0.06 -3.60 -35.25
CA ASP A 782 -1.17 -3.36 -36.00
C ASP A 782 -2.16 -2.53 -35.16
N LEU A 783 -2.30 -1.25 -35.53
CA LEU A 783 -3.19 -0.29 -34.89
C LEU A 783 -4.61 -0.38 -35.48
N ARG A 784 -5.51 -1.01 -34.73
CA ARG A 784 -6.94 -1.12 -35.08
C ARG A 784 -7.83 -0.15 -34.31
N GLY A 785 -7.32 0.57 -33.33
CA GLY A 785 -8.09 1.57 -32.56
C GLY A 785 -7.26 2.42 -31.61
N GLY A 786 -7.80 3.58 -31.27
CA GLY A 786 -7.18 4.57 -30.38
C GLY A 786 -6.19 5.51 -31.09
N SER A 787 -5.33 6.16 -30.29
CA SER A 787 -4.26 7.04 -30.78
C SER A 787 -2.87 6.47 -30.46
N VAL A 788 -1.85 6.97 -31.16
CA VAL A 788 -0.45 6.82 -30.76
C VAL A 788 0.08 8.18 -30.35
N ILE A 789 0.77 8.25 -29.23
CA ILE A 789 1.42 9.47 -28.72
C ILE A 789 2.93 9.27 -28.82
N LEU A 790 3.57 10.14 -29.59
CA LEU A 790 5.02 10.10 -29.81
C LEU A 790 5.65 11.21 -28.99
N ARG A 791 6.45 10.84 -28.00
CA ARG A 791 7.10 11.77 -27.08
C ARG A 791 8.57 11.94 -27.43
N LYS A 792 9.02 13.19 -27.50
CA LYS A 792 10.44 13.56 -27.63
C LYS A 792 10.98 14.13 -26.33
N GLU A 793 11.16 13.21 -25.40
CA GLU A 793 11.61 13.47 -24.04
C GLU A 793 13.07 13.95 -23.95
N ASP A 794 13.84 13.75 -25.03
CA ASP A 794 15.21 14.18 -25.24
C ASP A 794 15.32 15.67 -25.60
N LEU A 795 14.26 16.23 -26.18
CA LEU A 795 14.15 17.66 -26.47
C LEU A 795 13.53 18.47 -25.33
N GLU A 796 12.93 17.78 -24.34
CA GLU A 796 12.34 18.46 -23.19
C GLU A 796 13.41 19.03 -22.27
N VAL A 797 13.34 20.32 -21.96
CA VAL A 797 14.20 20.92 -20.93
C VAL A 797 13.78 20.45 -19.53
N PRO A 798 14.75 20.23 -18.61
CA PRO A 798 14.42 19.83 -17.26
C PRO A 798 13.73 20.99 -16.54
N THR A 799 12.64 20.68 -15.85
CA THR A 799 12.01 21.59 -14.89
C THR A 799 11.84 20.84 -13.57
N LEU A 800 11.87 21.57 -12.45
CA LEU A 800 11.46 21.00 -11.15
C LEU A 800 9.95 20.66 -11.13
N LYS A 801 9.19 21.11 -12.14
CA LYS A 801 7.75 20.86 -12.29
C LYS A 801 7.40 19.54 -12.97
N SER A 802 8.38 18.83 -13.53
CA SER A 802 8.19 17.51 -14.12
C SER A 802 8.07 16.44 -13.03
N THR A 803 6.83 16.04 -12.71
CA THR A 803 6.53 14.90 -11.83
C THR A 803 6.92 13.55 -12.44
N ASP A 804 7.52 13.53 -13.63
CA ASP A 804 7.72 12.35 -14.47
C ASP A 804 8.90 11.46 -14.05
N GLY A 805 9.27 11.44 -12.76
CA GLY A 805 10.43 10.68 -12.30
C GLY A 805 11.74 11.09 -12.97
N GLY A 806 11.82 12.30 -13.57
CA GLY A 806 12.98 12.83 -14.28
C GLY A 806 14.19 13.15 -13.40
N TRP A 807 14.06 12.98 -12.09
CA TRP A 807 15.10 13.22 -11.09
C TRP A 807 15.42 11.93 -10.30
N CYS A 808 16.66 11.81 -9.86
CA CYS A 808 17.17 10.79 -8.97
C CYS A 808 17.60 11.45 -7.66
N PHE A 809 17.40 10.75 -6.55
CA PHE A 809 17.72 11.25 -5.22
C PHE A 809 18.69 10.31 -4.54
N THR A 810 19.74 10.86 -3.97
CA THR A 810 20.81 10.06 -3.37
C THR A 810 20.67 9.87 -1.87
N GLY A 811 19.66 10.49 -1.23
CA GLY A 811 19.43 10.45 0.22
C GLY A 811 17.95 10.49 0.60
N SER A 812 17.61 9.94 1.77
CA SER A 812 16.23 9.77 2.22
C SER A 812 15.52 11.06 2.66
N GLU A 813 16.29 12.12 2.92
CA GLU A 813 15.81 13.44 3.40
C GLU A 813 15.74 14.48 2.27
N ILE A 814 15.70 14.03 1.01
CA ILE A 814 15.39 14.83 -0.18
C ILE A 814 14.01 14.42 -0.68
N TYR A 815 13.13 15.38 -0.93
CA TYR A 815 11.79 15.10 -1.45
C TYR A 815 11.19 16.33 -2.14
N TRP A 816 10.17 16.08 -2.94
CA TRP A 816 9.33 17.12 -3.51
C TRP A 816 8.32 17.60 -2.47
N ALA A 817 8.34 18.90 -2.17
CA ALA A 817 7.21 19.58 -1.56
C ALA A 817 6.10 19.79 -2.61
N GLY A 818 4.86 19.97 -2.13
CA GLY A 818 3.62 19.85 -2.90
C GLY A 818 3.30 20.98 -3.84
N ASP A 819 4.03 22.07 -3.74
CA ASP A 819 4.11 23.13 -4.73
C ASP A 819 5.17 22.84 -5.82
N ARG A 820 5.71 21.60 -5.85
CA ARG A 820 6.82 21.16 -6.72
C ARG A 820 8.15 21.84 -6.38
N THR A 821 8.32 22.25 -5.12
CA THR A 821 9.59 22.73 -4.57
C THR A 821 10.46 21.54 -4.15
N LEU A 822 11.71 21.50 -4.59
CA LEU A 822 12.68 20.52 -4.13
C LEU A 822 13.19 20.90 -2.75
N GLN A 823 13.03 20.02 -1.77
CA GLN A 823 13.50 20.25 -0.40
C GLN A 823 14.64 19.32 -0.01
N PHE A 824 15.65 19.87 0.67
CA PHE A 824 16.74 19.12 1.31
C PHE A 824 16.71 19.32 2.82
N GLY A 825 16.90 18.22 3.56
CA GLY A 825 16.98 18.20 5.01
C GLY A 825 15.62 18.04 5.70
N PRO A 826 15.60 17.57 6.96
CA PRO A 826 14.36 17.30 7.67
C PRO A 826 13.65 18.60 8.04
N LEU A 827 12.31 18.64 7.85
CA LEU A 827 11.45 19.47 8.70
C LEU A 827 11.70 19.02 10.14
N ALA A 828 11.95 19.97 11.03
CA ALA A 828 12.46 19.73 12.38
C ALA A 828 11.84 18.51 13.10
N ASN A 829 12.66 17.75 13.84
CA ASN A 829 12.30 16.68 14.80
C ASN A 829 12.11 15.24 14.29
N ALA A 830 12.95 14.74 13.38
CA ALA A 830 13.25 13.31 13.34
C ALA A 830 14.03 12.92 14.62
N ARG A 831 13.31 12.42 15.63
CA ARG A 831 13.74 11.87 16.93
C ARG A 831 15.27 11.76 17.16
N GLY A 832 15.77 12.65 18.02
CA GLY A 832 16.87 12.52 19.01
C GLY A 832 17.83 11.32 19.01
N THR A 833 18.30 10.84 17.88
CA THR A 833 19.42 9.88 17.82
C THR A 833 20.70 10.66 17.51
N SER A 834 21.71 10.44 18.35
CA SER A 834 23.02 11.08 18.28
C SER A 834 23.67 10.83 16.90
N ALA A 835 23.61 11.85 16.05
CA ALA A 835 24.08 11.84 14.67
C ALA A 835 25.60 12.10 14.58
N GLN A 836 26.41 11.18 15.12
CA GLN A 836 27.83 11.14 14.80
C GLN A 836 28.09 10.07 13.73
N ALA A 837 28.63 10.52 12.60
CA ALA A 837 29.31 9.71 11.59
C ALA A 837 28.47 8.86 10.61
N ASP A 838 27.34 9.37 10.10
CA ASP A 838 26.76 8.78 8.88
C ASP A 838 27.18 9.56 7.61
N PRO A 839 28.10 9.02 6.77
CA PRO A 839 28.38 9.57 5.45
C PRO A 839 27.16 9.57 4.50
N GLU A 840 26.03 8.97 4.89
CA GLU A 840 24.77 8.98 4.13
C GLU A 840 24.01 10.32 4.13
N ARG A 841 24.47 11.36 4.84
CA ARG A 841 23.76 12.65 4.92
C ARG A 841 24.15 13.69 3.86
N VAL A 842 24.99 13.35 2.88
CA VAL A 842 25.19 14.22 1.71
C VAL A 842 24.13 13.91 0.66
N MET A 843 23.39 14.96 0.27
CA MET A 843 22.14 14.85 -0.44
C MET A 843 22.20 15.56 -1.78
N ASN A 844 21.98 14.80 -2.86
CA ASN A 844 21.87 15.33 -4.21
C ASN A 844 20.55 14.93 -4.86
N ALA A 845 19.97 15.86 -5.61
CA ALA A 845 18.93 15.62 -6.58
C ALA A 845 19.51 15.84 -7.97
N GLY A 846 19.65 14.79 -8.77
CA GLY A 846 20.18 14.89 -10.13
C GLY A 846 19.13 14.54 -11.18
N THR A 847 19.20 15.13 -12.36
CA THR A 847 18.36 14.71 -13.48
C THR A 847 18.74 13.29 -13.91
N ARG A 848 17.77 12.44 -14.27
CA ARG A 848 18.04 11.07 -14.76
C ARG A 848 18.64 11.04 -16.15
N ARG A 849 18.44 12.11 -16.92
CA ARG A 849 18.97 12.29 -18.27
C ARG A 849 20.03 13.37 -18.27
N ARG A 850 20.92 13.28 -19.25
CA ARG A 850 21.91 14.31 -19.55
C ARG A 850 21.31 15.29 -20.55
N TYR A 851 21.60 16.58 -20.37
CA TYR A 851 21.15 17.67 -21.22
C TYR A 851 22.32 18.29 -21.94
N SER A 852 22.07 18.85 -23.13
CA SER A 852 23.09 19.62 -23.84
C SER A 852 23.45 20.86 -23.02
N VAL A 853 24.75 21.08 -22.83
CA VAL A 853 25.29 22.28 -22.17
C VAL A 853 26.40 22.93 -22.99
N ASP A 854 26.59 22.46 -24.24
CA ASP A 854 27.58 22.96 -25.20
C ASP A 854 27.20 24.35 -25.76
N GLY A 855 25.89 24.59 -25.94
CA GLY A 855 25.34 25.85 -26.42
C GLY A 855 25.13 26.90 -25.33
N ALA A 856 24.63 28.08 -25.72
CA ALA A 856 24.21 29.11 -24.78
C ALA A 856 22.94 28.67 -24.04
N TRP A 857 22.92 28.82 -22.73
CA TRP A 857 21.77 28.45 -21.90
C TRP A 857 21.63 29.33 -20.67
N LYS A 858 20.43 29.34 -20.10
CA LYS A 858 20.08 30.02 -18.85
C LYS A 858 19.37 29.06 -17.92
N VAL A 859 19.80 29.06 -16.67
CA VAL A 859 19.12 28.41 -15.54
C VAL A 859 18.56 29.49 -14.63
N SER A 860 17.33 29.34 -14.19
CA SER A 860 16.72 30.20 -13.16
C SER A 860 16.11 29.33 -12.07
N PHE A 861 16.25 29.69 -10.80
CA PHE A 861 15.53 29.04 -9.68
C PHE A 861 15.46 29.96 -8.47
N ARG A 862 14.47 29.74 -7.61
CA ARG A 862 14.37 30.39 -6.29
C ARG A 862 14.97 29.50 -5.23
N ALA A 863 15.83 30.07 -4.39
CA ALA A 863 16.42 29.38 -3.26
C ALA A 863 15.95 30.00 -1.94
N TYR A 864 15.67 29.15 -0.96
CA TYR A 864 15.29 29.54 0.40
C TYR A 864 15.95 28.63 1.43
N ILE A 865 16.46 29.22 2.52
CA ILE A 865 17.15 28.51 3.61
C ILE A 865 16.50 28.88 4.94
N THR A 866 16.13 27.90 5.77
CA THR A 866 15.81 28.13 7.18
C THR A 866 16.87 27.52 8.08
N SER A 867 17.28 28.24 9.12
CA SER A 867 18.18 27.70 10.13
C SER A 867 17.54 27.87 11.52
N ALA A 868 17.31 26.77 12.25
CA ALA A 868 16.72 26.85 13.58
C ALA A 868 17.62 27.54 14.64
N ASN A 869 18.94 27.57 14.43
CA ASN A 869 19.89 28.22 15.36
C ASN A 869 21.05 28.88 14.60
N GLY A 870 21.29 30.17 14.86
CA GLY A 870 22.20 31.05 14.12
C GLY A 870 23.71 30.82 14.30
N SER A 871 24.21 29.58 14.29
CA SER A 871 25.62 29.29 14.55
C SER A 871 26.48 28.64 13.47
N ASN A 872 25.94 28.01 12.42
CA ASN A 872 26.76 27.29 11.44
C ASN A 872 26.51 27.75 9.99
N GLN A 873 27.37 27.29 9.06
CA GLN A 873 27.44 27.71 7.66
C GLN A 873 26.63 26.79 6.70
N PRO A 874 25.30 26.90 6.57
CA PRO A 874 24.56 26.15 5.57
C PRO A 874 24.87 26.67 4.16
N GLY A 875 24.86 25.74 3.19
CA GLY A 875 24.98 26.05 1.78
C GLY A 875 24.38 24.99 0.88
N PHE A 876 24.16 25.37 -0.37
CA PHE A 876 23.68 24.50 -1.44
C PHE A 876 24.50 24.73 -2.71
N SER A 877 24.24 23.94 -3.74
CA SER A 877 24.94 24.00 -5.02
C SER A 877 24.02 23.66 -6.17
N PHE A 878 24.26 24.29 -7.31
CA PHE A 878 23.85 23.78 -8.61
C PHE A 878 25.06 23.15 -9.28
N ILE A 879 24.90 21.95 -9.81
CA ILE A 879 25.99 21.08 -10.27
C ILE A 879 25.66 20.63 -11.69
N ILE A 880 26.63 20.75 -12.59
CA ILE A 880 26.60 20.24 -13.95
C ILE A 880 27.69 19.17 -14.03
N HIS A 881 27.35 17.92 -14.27
CA HIS A 881 28.35 16.84 -14.27
C HIS A 881 28.08 15.74 -15.29
N ASN A 882 29.15 15.07 -15.71
CA ASN A 882 29.11 13.91 -16.57
C ASN A 882 29.85 12.73 -15.92
N ASP A 883 29.49 12.45 -14.67
CA ASP A 883 30.12 11.39 -13.91
C ASP A 883 29.77 10.02 -14.51
N PRO A 884 30.75 9.13 -14.78
CA PRO A 884 30.50 7.81 -15.35
C PRO A 884 29.58 6.93 -14.50
N ARG A 885 29.46 7.20 -13.19
CA ARG A 885 28.56 6.49 -12.28
C ARG A 885 27.11 6.95 -12.39
N GLY A 886 26.84 7.95 -13.22
CA GLY A 886 25.51 8.42 -13.56
C GLY A 886 24.89 9.38 -12.55
N CYS A 887 23.60 9.65 -12.74
CA CYS A 887 22.85 10.63 -11.96
C CYS A 887 22.79 10.31 -10.45
N GLU A 888 22.87 9.02 -10.07
CA GLU A 888 22.77 8.56 -8.67
C GLU A 888 24.05 8.75 -7.86
N LYS A 889 25.10 9.34 -8.46
CA LYS A 889 26.35 9.58 -7.77
C LYS A 889 26.16 10.49 -6.53
N ARG A 890 26.45 9.93 -5.36
CA ARG A 890 26.53 10.67 -4.09
C ARG A 890 27.73 11.60 -4.10
N ALA A 891 27.50 12.84 -3.66
CA ALA A 891 28.59 13.73 -3.34
C ALA A 891 29.23 13.33 -2.01
N ASN A 892 30.55 13.49 -1.89
CA ASN A 892 31.29 13.05 -0.71
C ASN A 892 31.62 14.20 0.27
N ASN A 893 31.32 15.47 -0.04
CA ASN A 893 31.76 16.64 0.76
C ASN A 893 30.84 17.88 0.66
N TYR A 894 31.09 18.88 1.53
CA TYR A 894 30.43 20.20 1.68
C TYR A 894 29.79 20.72 0.37
N CYS A 895 28.45 20.80 0.36
CA CYS A 895 27.64 21.32 -0.75
C CYS A 895 28.03 20.73 -2.12
N GLY A 896 28.23 19.41 -2.19
CA GLY A 896 28.00 18.62 -3.41
C GLY A 896 29.13 18.54 -4.46
N GLY A 897 29.96 19.57 -4.61
CA GLY A 897 30.76 19.72 -5.85
C GLY A 897 31.99 18.82 -6.05
N ASN A 898 32.78 18.55 -5.00
CA ASN A 898 34.19 18.11 -5.17
C ASN A 898 34.39 16.60 -5.46
N SER A 899 33.33 15.86 -5.80
CA SER A 899 33.39 14.39 -5.88
C SER A 899 32.76 13.80 -7.14
N PHE A 900 32.23 14.66 -8.00
CA PHE A 900 31.78 14.27 -9.33
C PHE A 900 32.98 14.30 -10.26
N GLU A 901 33.24 13.18 -10.93
CA GLU A 901 34.19 13.13 -12.03
C GLU A 901 33.60 13.93 -13.20
N ASN A 902 34.39 14.79 -13.84
CA ASN A 902 33.94 15.64 -14.95
C ASN A 902 32.72 16.51 -14.60
N GLY A 903 32.88 17.43 -13.63
CA GLY A 903 31.81 18.29 -13.17
C GLY A 903 32.23 19.72 -12.89
N ALA A 904 31.28 20.63 -13.04
CA ALA A 904 31.30 22.03 -12.67
C ALA A 904 30.23 22.28 -11.59
N CYS A 905 30.62 22.89 -10.47
CA CYS A 905 29.72 23.15 -9.35
C CYS A 905 29.67 24.64 -9.03
N PHE A 906 28.47 25.21 -9.00
CA PHE A 906 28.16 26.55 -8.51
C PHE A 906 27.70 26.46 -7.06
N ARG A 907 28.57 26.80 -6.12
CA ARG A 907 28.30 26.63 -4.69
C ARG A 907 27.89 27.95 -4.03
N PHE A 908 26.81 27.93 -3.24
CA PHE A 908 26.29 29.06 -2.47
C PHE A 908 26.33 28.73 -0.97
N TRP A 909 27.10 29.45 -0.16
CA TRP A 909 27.15 29.22 1.30
C TRP A 909 26.96 30.50 2.12
N THR A 910 26.58 30.35 3.39
CA THR A 910 26.47 31.45 4.37
C THR A 910 27.60 31.33 5.40
N ALA A 911 28.56 32.27 5.46
CA ALA A 911 29.71 32.17 6.38
C ALA A 911 29.51 32.97 7.69
N LYS A 912 30.02 32.46 8.82
CA LYS A 912 29.96 33.13 10.16
C LYS A 912 31.27 33.82 10.59
N SER A 913 32.41 33.57 9.96
CA SER A 913 33.74 33.90 10.52
C SER A 913 34.51 35.05 9.87
N PHE A 914 33.88 35.85 9.01
CA PHE A 914 34.37 37.19 8.69
C PHE A 914 33.34 38.20 9.17
N VAL A 915 33.80 39.31 9.75
CA VAL A 915 33.00 40.37 10.39
C VAL A 915 32.05 41.02 9.37
N HIS A 916 31.00 40.35 8.91
CA HIS A 916 29.93 40.90 8.06
C HIS A 916 28.69 40.01 8.12
N PHE A 917 27.64 40.54 8.74
CA PHE A 917 26.30 39.97 8.68
C PHE A 917 25.79 39.93 7.23
N GLY A 918 25.21 38.79 6.83
CA GLY A 918 24.39 38.68 5.62
C GLY A 918 25.17 38.54 4.32
N LYS A 919 26.15 37.61 4.23
CA LYS A 919 26.84 37.37 2.96
C LYS A 919 26.79 35.95 2.38
N THR A 920 26.42 35.85 1.09
CA THR A 920 26.55 34.66 0.23
C THR A 920 27.85 34.76 -0.56
N SER A 921 28.54 33.66 -0.86
CA SER A 921 29.63 33.63 -1.84
C SER A 921 29.44 32.49 -2.83
N SER A 922 29.76 32.74 -4.10
CA SER A 922 29.68 31.78 -5.20
C SER A 922 31.07 31.28 -5.61
N THR A 923 31.30 29.96 -5.69
CA THR A 923 32.55 29.38 -6.25
C THR A 923 32.24 28.40 -7.38
N LEU A 924 33.08 28.40 -8.43
CA LEU A 924 33.09 27.43 -9.52
C LEU A 924 34.26 26.47 -9.30
N ASN A 925 33.96 25.22 -8.94
CA ASN A 925 34.99 24.18 -8.73
C ASN A 925 34.91 23.11 -9.82
N THR A 926 36.08 22.68 -10.31
CA THR A 926 36.27 21.50 -11.16
C THR A 926 36.64 20.28 -10.31
N ALA A 927 36.36 19.08 -10.81
CA ALA A 927 36.52 17.78 -10.12
C ALA A 927 37.95 17.46 -9.62
N ASN A 928 38.97 18.09 -10.21
CA ASN A 928 40.36 17.96 -9.79
C ASN A 928 40.79 19.28 -9.15
N GLU A 929 41.14 19.25 -7.86
CA GLU A 929 41.53 20.41 -7.02
C GLU A 929 42.73 21.24 -7.53
N THR A 930 43.16 21.08 -8.79
CA THR A 930 44.42 21.61 -9.31
C THR A 930 44.29 22.86 -10.19
N ALA A 931 43.08 23.36 -10.52
CA ALA A 931 42.96 24.62 -11.29
C ALA A 931 41.59 25.32 -11.18
N GLY A 932 40.94 25.31 -10.01
CA GLY A 932 39.65 26.02 -9.84
C GLY A 932 39.84 27.53 -9.75
N ILE A 933 39.20 28.29 -10.65
CA ILE A 933 39.09 29.74 -10.60
C ILE A 933 38.21 30.12 -9.39
N SER A 934 38.82 30.22 -8.21
CA SER A 934 38.14 30.60 -6.97
C SER A 934 38.05 32.13 -6.86
N PHE A 935 36.90 32.71 -7.22
CA PHE A 935 36.54 34.07 -6.81
C PHE A 935 35.62 34.01 -5.60
N ALA A 936 36.10 34.41 -4.43
CA ALA A 936 35.28 34.51 -3.23
C ALA A 936 34.74 35.94 -3.08
N ASP A 937 33.70 36.29 -3.84
CA ASP A 937 32.99 37.55 -3.61
C ASP A 937 32.02 37.41 -2.43
N THR A 938 32.08 38.37 -1.52
CA THR A 938 31.24 38.37 -0.31
C THR A 938 30.01 39.26 -0.55
N ILE A 939 28.85 38.65 -0.83
CA ILE A 939 27.64 39.31 -1.37
C ILE A 939 26.62 39.66 -0.28
N ALA A 940 26.15 40.89 -0.13
CA ALA A 940 25.17 41.30 0.91
C ALA A 940 23.70 40.82 0.71
N LEU A 941 23.50 39.54 0.39
CA LEU A 941 22.20 38.87 0.20
C LEU A 941 22.07 37.70 1.19
N SER A 942 20.91 37.57 1.84
CA SER A 942 20.63 36.50 2.81
C SER A 942 19.51 35.61 2.29
N ALA A 943 19.85 34.41 1.82
CA ALA A 943 18.86 33.36 1.55
C ALA A 943 18.25 32.77 2.84
N LYS A 944 18.77 33.19 4.01
CA LYS A 944 18.19 32.85 5.31
C LYS A 944 16.92 33.65 5.54
N ASP A 945 15.82 32.95 5.78
CA ASP A 945 14.49 33.49 6.11
C ASP A 945 13.88 34.41 5.03
N SER A 946 14.40 34.38 3.80
CA SER A 946 13.86 35.13 2.64
C SER A 946 14.28 34.47 1.32
N GLU A 947 13.39 34.44 0.33
CA GLU A 947 13.69 33.88 -0.99
C GLU A 947 14.70 34.73 -1.78
N VAL A 948 15.53 34.06 -2.57
CA VAL A 948 16.47 34.67 -3.52
C VAL A 948 16.28 34.01 -4.89
N LEU A 949 16.04 34.81 -5.92
CA LEU A 949 16.05 34.34 -7.31
C LEU A 949 17.50 34.25 -7.80
N ILE A 950 17.89 33.13 -8.38
CA ILE A 950 19.23 32.86 -8.90
C ILE A 950 19.13 32.52 -10.37
N ASP A 951 19.79 33.33 -11.20
CA ASP A 951 19.97 33.10 -12.63
C ASP A 951 21.43 32.72 -12.90
N ILE A 952 21.66 31.71 -13.72
CA ILE A 952 22.97 31.26 -14.20
C ILE A 952 22.93 31.22 -15.73
N GLU A 953 23.76 31.98 -16.40
CA GLU A 953 23.79 32.12 -17.86
C GLU A 953 25.15 31.65 -18.38
N HIS A 954 25.18 30.71 -19.33
CA HIS A 954 26.38 30.28 -20.04
C HIS A 954 26.39 30.87 -21.44
N ASP A 955 27.49 31.53 -21.79
CA ASP A 955 27.77 32.04 -23.12
C ASP A 955 29.08 31.39 -23.63
N PRO A 956 28.98 30.33 -24.45
CA PRO A 956 30.17 29.67 -25.00
C PRO A 956 30.93 30.56 -25.97
N ALA A 957 30.27 31.50 -26.68
CA ALA A 957 30.93 32.39 -27.62
C ALA A 957 31.81 33.43 -26.90
N ALA A 958 31.38 33.87 -25.72
CA ALA A 958 32.18 34.70 -24.82
C ALA A 958 33.10 33.90 -23.88
N SER A 959 33.04 32.56 -23.90
CA SER A 959 33.71 31.68 -22.93
C SER A 959 33.46 32.12 -21.48
N ALA A 960 32.20 32.40 -21.16
CA ALA A 960 31.81 33.01 -19.90
C ALA A 960 30.59 32.34 -19.26
N VAL A 961 30.55 32.35 -17.93
CA VAL A 961 29.35 32.04 -17.16
C VAL A 961 29.02 33.20 -16.23
N LYS A 962 27.77 33.64 -16.21
CA LYS A 962 27.28 34.72 -15.37
C LYS A 962 26.29 34.20 -14.35
N VAL A 963 26.43 34.56 -13.08
CA VAL A 963 25.41 34.36 -12.05
C VAL A 963 24.81 35.69 -11.67
N THR A 964 23.49 35.76 -11.58
CA THR A 964 22.75 36.91 -11.04
C THR A 964 21.86 36.45 -9.89
N MET A 965 21.91 37.14 -8.76
CA MET A 965 21.10 36.86 -7.57
C MET A 965 20.25 38.08 -7.23
N THR A 966 18.95 37.90 -7.09
CA THR A 966 17.98 38.97 -6.85
C THR A 966 17.15 38.71 -5.59
N GLN A 967 17.06 39.70 -4.69
CA GLN A 967 16.24 39.66 -3.49
C GLN A 967 15.56 41.02 -3.26
N GLY A 968 14.26 41.11 -3.49
CA GLY A 968 13.55 42.39 -3.49
C GLY A 968 14.17 43.36 -4.51
N SER A 969 14.59 44.54 -4.05
CA SER A 969 15.29 45.54 -4.88
C SER A 969 16.81 45.36 -4.97
N LYS A 970 17.38 44.35 -4.29
CA LYS A 970 18.82 44.09 -4.30
C LYS A 970 19.17 43.10 -5.41
N ILE A 971 20.15 43.45 -6.24
CA ILE A 971 20.66 42.61 -7.33
C ILE A 971 22.16 42.50 -7.19
N PHE A 972 22.68 41.28 -7.32
CA PHE A 972 24.11 41.00 -7.45
C PHE A 972 24.34 40.23 -8.75
N SER A 973 25.42 40.54 -9.47
CA SER A 973 25.85 39.77 -10.62
C SER A 973 27.36 39.56 -10.62
N HIS A 974 27.81 38.38 -11.02
CA HIS A 974 29.21 38.04 -11.22
C HIS A 974 29.37 37.29 -12.54
N VAL A 975 30.49 37.51 -13.23
CA VAL A 975 30.84 36.86 -14.50
C VAL A 975 32.18 36.18 -14.33
N TRP A 976 32.22 34.86 -14.53
CA TRP A 976 33.44 34.09 -14.71
C TRP A 976 33.80 34.08 -16.19
N GLU A 977 34.98 34.59 -16.52
CA GLU A 977 35.56 34.54 -17.87
C GLU A 977 36.47 33.30 -18.01
N ASN A 978 36.76 32.90 -19.25
CA ASN A 978 37.56 31.71 -19.59
C ASN A 978 36.97 30.40 -19.05
N VAL A 979 35.64 30.30 -19.03
CA VAL A 979 34.93 29.08 -18.65
C VAL A 979 34.66 28.24 -19.89
N ASP A 980 35.44 27.19 -20.09
CA ASP A 980 35.16 26.12 -21.04
C ASP A 980 34.40 24.99 -20.34
N LEU A 981 33.07 25.15 -20.25
CA LEU A 981 32.22 24.19 -19.57
C LEU A 981 32.29 22.80 -20.21
N LYS A 982 32.38 22.73 -21.55
CA LYS A 982 32.46 21.48 -22.32
C LYS A 982 33.68 20.65 -21.90
N SER A 983 34.85 21.30 -21.83
CA SER A 983 36.08 20.65 -21.36
C SER A 983 35.98 20.24 -19.89
N MET A 984 35.39 21.09 -19.03
CA MET A 984 35.23 20.79 -17.59
C MET A 984 34.36 19.56 -17.31
N ILE A 985 33.42 19.21 -18.21
CA ILE A 985 32.55 18.04 -18.10
C ILE A 985 32.98 16.85 -18.97
N GLY A 986 34.23 16.83 -19.45
CA GLY A 986 34.78 15.67 -20.16
C GLY A 986 34.53 15.63 -21.66
N GLY A 987 34.06 16.73 -22.28
CA GLY A 987 34.18 16.97 -23.72
C GLY A 987 32.98 16.58 -24.60
N ASP A 988 32.01 15.81 -24.10
CA ASP A 988 30.85 15.36 -24.90
C ASP A 988 29.70 16.38 -25.00
N GLY A 989 29.83 17.53 -24.33
CA GLY A 989 28.86 18.62 -24.36
C GLY A 989 27.52 18.30 -23.66
N LYS A 990 27.43 17.18 -22.93
CA LYS A 990 26.22 16.76 -22.21
C LYS A 990 26.48 16.49 -20.75
N ALA A 991 25.55 16.92 -19.90
CA ALA A 991 25.69 16.75 -18.46
C ALA A 991 24.34 16.50 -17.76
N TYR A 992 24.40 15.75 -16.67
CA TYR A 992 23.35 15.76 -15.65
C TYR A 992 23.34 17.11 -14.95
N LEU A 993 22.14 17.65 -14.74
CA LEU A 993 21.94 18.83 -13.90
C LEU A 993 21.58 18.34 -12.51
N SER A 994 22.16 18.92 -11.48
CA SER A 994 21.95 18.44 -10.11
C SER A 994 21.95 19.58 -9.11
N PHE A 995 21.25 19.36 -8.02
CA PHE A 995 21.27 20.21 -6.84
C PHE A 995 21.86 19.43 -5.68
N GLY A 996 22.80 20.02 -4.96
CA GLY A 996 23.40 19.41 -3.77
C GLY A 996 23.27 20.33 -2.57
N ALA A 997 22.91 19.81 -1.41
CA ALA A 997 22.82 20.58 -0.16
C ALA A 997 23.56 19.90 0.98
N HIS A 998 24.00 20.70 1.96
CA HIS A 998 24.68 20.20 3.15
C HIS A 998 24.14 20.87 4.43
N GLY A 999 23.59 20.05 5.33
CA GLY A 999 23.22 20.43 6.69
C GLY A 999 24.31 20.04 7.69
N HIS A 1000 24.69 20.94 8.60
CA HIS A 1000 25.67 20.64 9.64
C HIS A 1000 25.09 19.75 10.74
N GLN A 1001 25.91 18.85 11.30
CA GLN A 1001 25.59 17.75 12.23
C GLN A 1001 24.76 18.13 13.49
N THR A 1002 24.63 19.40 13.81
CA THR A 1002 24.08 19.88 15.09
C THR A 1002 22.79 20.70 14.97
N ASN A 1003 22.36 21.11 13.76
CA ASN A 1003 21.20 21.99 13.57
C ASN A 1003 20.37 21.60 12.33
N PRO A 1004 19.05 21.35 12.46
CA PRO A 1004 18.20 21.13 11.30
C PRO A 1004 18.18 22.41 10.45
N THR A 1005 18.60 22.29 9.19
CA THR A 1005 18.53 23.34 8.18
C THR A 1005 17.68 22.80 7.04
N VAL A 1006 16.67 23.56 6.62
CA VAL A 1006 15.85 23.21 5.45
C VAL A 1006 16.29 24.08 4.29
N PHE A 1007 16.62 23.44 3.16
CA PHE A 1007 16.84 24.12 1.88
C PHE A 1007 15.67 23.84 0.96
N ARG A 1008 15.14 24.88 0.32
CA ARG A 1008 14.07 24.78 -0.67
C ARG A 1008 14.51 25.41 -1.97
N MET A 1009 14.24 24.71 -3.07
CA MET A 1009 14.47 25.18 -4.43
C MET A 1009 13.17 25.09 -5.21
N SER A 1010 12.67 26.21 -5.69
CA SER A 1010 11.41 26.30 -6.42
C SER A 1010 11.62 26.98 -7.77
N ASP A 1011 10.64 26.83 -8.66
CA ASP A 1011 10.63 27.49 -9.98
C ASP A 1011 11.90 27.29 -10.80
N PHE A 1012 12.55 26.12 -10.71
CA PHE A 1012 13.67 25.84 -11.59
C PHE A 1012 13.24 25.73 -13.05
N GLU A 1013 13.93 26.48 -13.86
CA GLU A 1013 13.79 26.53 -15.30
C GLU A 1013 15.18 26.43 -15.92
N PHE A 1014 15.34 25.52 -16.87
CA PHE A 1014 16.47 25.47 -17.77
C PHE A 1014 15.98 25.84 -19.16
N ALA A 1015 16.62 26.82 -19.80
CA ALA A 1015 16.26 27.30 -21.12
C ALA A 1015 17.50 27.44 -22.00
N TYR A 1016 17.41 26.98 -23.24
CA TYR A 1016 18.43 27.28 -24.25
C TYR A 1016 18.26 28.73 -24.73
N VAL A 1017 19.37 29.44 -24.93
CA VAL A 1017 19.36 30.81 -25.46
C VAL A 1017 19.65 30.73 -26.97
N GLY A 1018 18.62 30.93 -27.79
CA GLY A 1018 18.72 30.80 -29.26
C GLY A 1018 18.03 29.53 -29.78
N ALA A 1019 18.65 28.82 -30.71
CA ALA A 1019 18.11 27.58 -31.27
C ALA A 1019 18.09 26.45 -30.22
N ALA A 1020 17.04 25.65 -30.23
CA ALA A 1020 16.98 24.41 -29.45
C ALA A 1020 18.13 23.45 -29.88
N PRO A 1021 18.60 22.56 -28.99
CA PRO A 1021 19.62 21.58 -29.35
C PRO A 1021 19.15 20.72 -30.53
N ASP A 1022 20.12 20.26 -31.33
CA ASP A 1022 19.85 19.33 -32.43
C ASP A 1022 19.17 18.06 -31.89
N ASP A 1023 18.13 17.64 -32.60
CA ASP A 1023 17.36 16.45 -32.32
C ASP A 1023 18.13 15.21 -32.82
N GLU A 1024 19.00 14.66 -31.97
CA GLU A 1024 19.81 13.48 -32.29
C GLU A 1024 18.98 12.23 -32.63
N ASN A 1025 17.71 12.21 -32.23
CA ASN A 1025 16.76 11.13 -32.56
C ASN A 1025 15.77 11.55 -33.66
N ALA A 1026 16.05 12.61 -34.44
CA ALA A 1026 15.20 13.05 -35.55
C ALA A 1026 14.97 11.96 -36.60
N ASP A 1027 16.01 11.17 -36.89
CA ASP A 1027 15.96 10.12 -37.91
C ASP A 1027 15.68 8.72 -37.34
N VAL A 1028 15.45 8.62 -36.03
CA VAL A 1028 15.24 7.34 -35.36
C VAL A 1028 13.76 6.97 -35.38
N PRO A 1029 13.37 5.83 -36.00
CA PRO A 1029 11.97 5.43 -36.06
C PRO A 1029 11.44 4.98 -34.70
N TYR A 1030 10.17 5.28 -34.41
CA TYR A 1030 9.48 4.77 -33.21
C TYR A 1030 9.11 3.29 -33.31
N PHE A 1031 8.86 2.79 -34.54
CA PHE A 1031 8.48 1.40 -34.82
C PHE A 1031 9.35 0.80 -35.93
N GLY A 1032 9.58 -0.51 -35.86
CA GLY A 1032 10.09 -1.24 -37.04
C GLY A 1032 9.02 -1.30 -38.13
N THR A 1033 7.82 -1.75 -37.77
CA THR A 1033 6.66 -1.72 -38.66
C THR A 1033 5.43 -1.23 -37.92
N LEU A 1034 4.68 -0.32 -38.53
CA LEU A 1034 3.36 0.09 -38.08
C LEU A 1034 2.36 -0.19 -39.20
N THR A 1035 1.39 -1.04 -38.93
CA THR A 1035 0.22 -1.27 -39.79
C THR A 1035 -0.97 -0.54 -39.17
N ALA A 1036 -1.77 0.13 -39.98
CA ALA A 1036 -3.01 0.76 -39.54
C ALA A 1036 -4.16 0.30 -40.43
N THR A 1037 -4.99 -0.61 -39.90
CA THR A 1037 -6.16 -1.14 -40.62
C THR A 1037 -7.45 -0.38 -40.32
N ASN A 1038 -7.44 0.53 -39.35
CA ASN A 1038 -8.62 1.34 -39.02
C ASN A 1038 -8.80 2.47 -40.05
N SER A 1039 -10.05 2.85 -40.34
CA SER A 1039 -10.40 3.98 -41.21
C SER A 1039 -9.97 5.35 -40.68
N ILE A 1040 -9.63 5.42 -39.38
CA ILE A 1040 -9.16 6.63 -38.70
C ILE A 1040 -7.93 6.27 -37.87
N VAL A 1041 -6.83 6.98 -38.12
CA VAL A 1041 -5.59 6.91 -37.34
C VAL A 1041 -5.33 8.28 -36.72
N ARG A 1042 -4.97 8.32 -35.45
CA ARG A 1042 -4.61 9.55 -34.74
C ARG A 1042 -3.19 9.42 -34.19
N ILE A 1043 -2.31 10.31 -34.61
CA ILE A 1043 -0.97 10.46 -34.07
C ILE A 1043 -0.91 11.81 -33.36
N VAL A 1044 -0.45 11.79 -32.11
CA VAL A 1044 -0.27 13.00 -31.29
C VAL A 1044 1.22 13.16 -31.02
N LEU A 1045 1.75 14.33 -31.35
CA LEU A 1045 3.14 14.72 -31.11
C LEU A 1045 3.23 15.41 -29.76
N ASP A 1046 4.15 14.94 -28.92
CA ASP A 1046 4.32 15.44 -27.55
C ASP A 1046 5.76 15.91 -27.30
N SER A 1047 5.99 17.22 -27.51
CA SER A 1047 7.20 17.93 -27.11
C SER A 1047 6.88 19.37 -26.76
N ALA A 1048 7.72 19.95 -25.89
CA ALA A 1048 7.70 21.38 -25.58
C ALA A 1048 8.44 22.24 -26.63
N VAL A 1049 9.21 21.61 -27.52
CA VAL A 1049 10.01 22.29 -28.55
C VAL A 1049 9.26 22.23 -29.89
N GLU A 1050 9.14 23.39 -30.54
CA GLU A 1050 8.56 23.50 -31.88
C GLU A 1050 9.42 22.78 -32.93
N ASN A 1051 8.77 22.23 -33.95
CA ASN A 1051 9.40 21.61 -35.14
C ASN A 1051 10.25 20.35 -34.88
N GLY A 1052 10.11 19.68 -33.72
CA GLY A 1052 10.71 18.35 -33.54
C GLY A 1052 10.27 17.36 -34.62
N ASN A 1053 11.18 16.51 -35.11
CA ASN A 1053 10.89 15.57 -36.20
C ASN A 1053 10.62 14.15 -35.68
N TYR A 1054 9.43 13.61 -35.89
CA TYR A 1054 9.01 12.32 -35.33
C TYR A 1054 8.94 11.27 -36.43
N ARG A 1055 10.01 10.50 -36.62
CA ARG A 1055 10.01 9.41 -37.59
C ARG A 1055 9.16 8.24 -37.10
N LEU A 1056 8.02 8.01 -37.74
CA LEU A 1056 7.00 7.08 -37.28
C LEU A 1056 7.50 5.63 -37.29
N ALA A 1057 7.91 5.12 -38.45
CA ALA A 1057 8.33 3.73 -38.61
C ALA A 1057 9.34 3.57 -39.75
N ASP A 1058 10.06 2.46 -39.78
CA ASP A 1058 10.82 2.06 -40.98
C ASP A 1058 9.90 1.64 -42.12
N THR A 1059 8.79 0.96 -41.79
CA THR A 1059 7.71 0.65 -42.73
C THR A 1059 6.37 1.03 -42.12
N PHE A 1060 5.66 1.97 -42.75
CA PHE A 1060 4.29 2.31 -42.39
C PHE A 1060 3.32 1.78 -43.45
N ARG A 1061 2.36 0.95 -43.06
CA ARG A 1061 1.31 0.43 -43.93
C ARG A 1061 -0.03 0.96 -43.47
N ILE A 1062 -0.82 1.52 -44.37
CA ILE A 1062 -2.13 2.08 -44.02
C ILE A 1062 -3.20 1.56 -44.99
N ALA A 1063 -4.38 1.25 -44.46
CA ALA A 1063 -5.51 0.80 -45.26
C ALA A 1063 -5.98 1.90 -46.24
N ASP A 1064 -6.55 1.46 -47.37
CA ASP A 1064 -7.09 2.36 -48.39
C ASP A 1064 -8.18 3.29 -47.81
N GLY A 1065 -8.12 4.58 -48.17
CA GLY A 1065 -9.08 5.59 -47.75
C GLY A 1065 -8.97 6.01 -46.28
N CYS A 1066 -7.92 5.59 -45.57
CA CYS A 1066 -7.72 5.94 -44.17
C CYS A 1066 -7.47 7.45 -43.98
N ARG A 1067 -8.02 7.97 -42.88
CA ARG A 1067 -7.83 9.35 -42.42
C ARG A 1067 -6.80 9.40 -41.31
N LEU A 1068 -5.63 9.98 -41.62
CA LEU A 1068 -4.54 10.21 -40.67
C LEU A 1068 -4.65 11.62 -40.08
N TYR A 1069 -4.99 11.71 -38.80
CA TYR A 1069 -4.96 12.96 -38.04
C TYR A 1069 -3.61 13.08 -37.33
N VAL A 1070 -2.97 14.23 -37.49
CA VAL A 1070 -1.72 14.57 -36.80
C VAL A 1070 -1.97 15.81 -35.97
N ASP A 1071 -1.76 15.69 -34.67
CA ASP A 1071 -2.02 16.75 -33.71
C ASP A 1071 -0.82 16.95 -32.80
N ALA A 1072 -0.73 18.10 -32.13
CA ALA A 1072 0.29 18.40 -31.14
C ALA A 1072 -0.37 18.62 -29.77
N LEU A 1073 0.17 17.97 -28.74
CA LEU A 1073 -0.31 18.16 -27.37
C LEU A 1073 0.16 19.50 -26.78
N ARG A 1074 1.38 19.92 -27.13
CA ARG A 1074 2.07 21.10 -26.56
C ARG A 1074 2.56 22.05 -27.65
N ALA A 1075 3.54 21.63 -28.45
CA ALA A 1075 4.11 22.43 -29.54
C ALA A 1075 3.98 21.70 -30.89
N PRO A 1076 3.78 22.43 -32.01
CA PRO A 1076 3.73 21.85 -33.35
C PRO A 1076 5.02 21.10 -33.69
N GLY A 1077 4.90 19.99 -34.43
CA GLY A 1077 6.04 19.18 -34.89
C GLY A 1077 5.85 18.63 -36.30
N VAL A 1078 6.84 17.89 -36.77
CA VAL A 1078 6.81 17.20 -38.07
C VAL A 1078 6.65 15.71 -37.83
N LEU A 1079 5.57 15.11 -38.31
CA LEU A 1079 5.45 13.64 -38.37
C LEU A 1079 6.11 13.13 -39.65
N ASP A 1080 7.23 12.43 -39.55
CA ASP A 1080 7.89 11.82 -40.70
C ASP A 1080 7.41 10.38 -40.89
N LEU A 1081 6.67 10.14 -41.97
CA LEU A 1081 6.14 8.83 -42.32
C LEU A 1081 7.22 7.89 -42.88
N GLY A 1082 8.39 8.40 -43.28
CA GLY A 1082 9.41 7.62 -43.95
C GLY A 1082 8.91 7.02 -45.26
N VAL A 1083 8.98 5.68 -45.36
CA VAL A 1083 8.40 4.91 -46.46
C VAL A 1083 7.01 4.42 -46.04
N CYS A 1084 5.99 4.84 -46.81
CA CYS A 1084 4.59 4.56 -46.56
C CYS A 1084 3.97 3.75 -47.70
N ASP A 1085 3.39 2.59 -47.40
CA ASP A 1085 2.64 1.74 -48.34
C ASP A 1085 1.14 2.01 -48.21
N VAL A 1086 0.50 2.46 -49.29
CA VAL A 1086 -0.94 2.75 -49.35
C VAL A 1086 -1.54 2.09 -50.60
N PRO A 1087 -2.49 1.15 -50.49
CA PRO A 1087 -3.06 0.46 -51.64
C PRO A 1087 -3.86 1.36 -52.60
N GLY A 1088 -4.34 2.52 -52.14
CA GLY A 1088 -5.20 3.43 -52.90
C GLY A 1088 -5.00 4.91 -52.53
N GLY A 1089 -5.82 5.48 -51.66
CA GLY A 1089 -5.76 6.90 -51.27
C GLY A 1089 -5.37 7.13 -49.81
N LEU A 1090 -4.65 8.23 -49.54
CA LEU A 1090 -4.30 8.69 -48.18
C LEU A 1090 -4.85 10.10 -47.91
N ASN A 1091 -5.64 10.24 -46.85
CA ASN A 1091 -6.13 11.54 -46.39
C ASN A 1091 -5.42 11.96 -45.11
N VAL A 1092 -4.69 13.06 -45.14
CA VAL A 1092 -3.90 13.58 -44.03
C VAL A 1092 -4.51 14.89 -43.53
N TYR A 1093 -4.65 15.01 -42.22
CA TYR A 1093 -5.22 16.16 -41.52
C TYR A 1093 -4.22 16.66 -40.47
N PRO A 1094 -3.17 17.41 -40.87
CA PRO A 1094 -2.28 18.07 -39.93
C PRO A 1094 -3.02 19.21 -39.22
N ARG A 1095 -2.95 19.25 -37.89
CA ARG A 1095 -3.63 20.22 -37.03
C ARG A 1095 -2.65 20.95 -36.12
N ASN A 1096 -3.10 22.06 -35.54
CA ASN A 1096 -2.34 22.81 -34.53
C ASN A 1096 -0.91 23.16 -34.98
N GLY A 1097 -0.74 23.51 -36.26
CA GLY A 1097 0.56 23.87 -36.84
C GLY A 1097 1.47 22.69 -37.20
N CYS A 1098 1.03 21.43 -37.02
CA CYS A 1098 1.82 20.26 -37.38
C CYS A 1098 2.02 20.14 -38.89
N SER A 1099 3.13 19.49 -39.27
CA SER A 1099 3.44 19.11 -40.64
C SER A 1099 3.60 17.60 -40.77
N VAL A 1100 3.45 17.08 -41.98
CA VAL A 1100 3.68 15.66 -42.28
C VAL A 1100 4.73 15.54 -43.36
N LYS A 1101 5.80 14.79 -43.09
CA LYS A 1101 6.89 14.52 -44.02
C LYS A 1101 6.75 13.14 -44.64
N VAL A 1102 6.99 13.07 -45.95
CA VAL A 1102 7.00 11.81 -46.71
C VAL A 1102 8.30 11.70 -47.48
N SER A 1103 9.00 10.58 -47.26
CA SER A 1103 10.19 10.22 -48.04
C SER A 1103 9.83 9.39 -49.27
N LYS A 1104 8.86 8.47 -49.14
CA LYS A 1104 8.34 7.68 -50.25
C LYS A 1104 6.93 7.17 -49.97
N LEU A 1105 6.07 7.27 -50.97
CA LEU A 1105 4.69 6.77 -50.95
C LEU A 1105 4.53 5.70 -52.03
N ASN A 1106 4.28 4.45 -51.65
CA ASN A 1106 4.08 3.34 -52.57
C ASN A 1106 2.58 3.09 -52.77
N GLY A 1107 2.17 2.87 -54.03
CA GLY A 1107 0.81 2.42 -54.38
C GLY A 1107 -0.27 3.52 -54.39
N ALA A 1108 -0.03 4.68 -53.80
CA ALA A 1108 -1.06 5.71 -53.68
C ALA A 1108 -1.44 6.34 -55.02
N ALA A 1109 -2.71 6.22 -55.41
CA ALA A 1109 -3.29 6.91 -56.55
C ALA A 1109 -3.66 8.37 -56.22
N GLU A 1110 -3.88 8.68 -54.94
CA GLU A 1110 -4.33 10.00 -54.48
C GLU A 1110 -3.82 10.29 -53.06
N MET A 1111 -3.45 11.55 -52.81
CA MET A 1111 -3.13 12.07 -51.49
C MET A 1111 -3.88 13.38 -51.27
N LEU A 1112 -4.61 13.47 -50.16
CA LEU A 1112 -5.31 14.67 -49.72
C LEU A 1112 -4.64 15.22 -48.46
N VAL A 1113 -4.44 16.53 -48.44
CA VAL A 1113 -3.91 17.27 -47.29
C VAL A 1113 -4.91 18.38 -46.94
N ASP A 1114 -5.46 18.31 -45.74
CA ASP A 1114 -6.46 19.24 -45.23
C ASP A 1114 -5.88 20.06 -44.06
N GLY A 1115 -5.47 21.30 -44.35
CA GLY A 1115 -4.70 22.14 -43.44
C GLY A 1115 -3.21 21.77 -43.34
N GLY A 1116 -2.42 22.60 -42.66
CA GLY A 1116 -1.00 22.36 -42.38
C GLY A 1116 -0.09 22.25 -43.61
N VAL A 1117 1.06 21.59 -43.46
CA VAL A 1117 2.09 21.45 -44.51
C VAL A 1117 2.45 19.99 -44.76
N LEU A 1118 2.44 19.59 -46.03
CA LEU A 1118 3.05 18.35 -46.50
C LEU A 1118 4.50 18.63 -46.92
N VAL A 1119 5.46 18.02 -46.23
CA VAL A 1119 6.89 18.10 -46.52
C VAL A 1119 7.28 16.92 -47.40
N VAL A 1120 7.89 17.21 -48.55
CA VAL A 1120 8.31 16.22 -49.55
C VAL A 1120 9.83 16.14 -49.53
N ALA A 1121 10.37 14.99 -49.11
CA ALA A 1121 11.81 14.83 -48.89
C ALA A 1121 12.60 14.43 -50.15
N ALA A 1122 11.93 13.89 -51.17
CA ALA A 1122 12.54 13.41 -52.41
C ALA A 1122 11.69 13.71 -53.65
N ASN A 1123 12.32 13.86 -54.82
CA ASN A 1123 11.63 14.19 -56.07
C ASN A 1123 10.64 13.10 -56.54
N ASP A 1124 10.87 11.86 -56.13
CA ASP A 1124 10.07 10.67 -56.40
C ASP A 1124 9.30 10.19 -55.15
N ALA A 1125 9.20 11.03 -54.12
CA ALA A 1125 8.50 10.69 -52.88
C ALA A 1125 7.01 10.41 -53.12
N LEU A 1126 6.40 11.05 -54.13
CA LEU A 1126 5.06 10.72 -54.59
C LEU A 1126 5.13 10.03 -55.97
N PRO A 1127 4.32 8.97 -56.22
CA PRO A 1127 4.23 8.36 -57.54
C PRO A 1127 3.84 9.40 -58.59
N SER A 1128 4.41 9.32 -59.80
CA SER A 1128 4.10 10.30 -60.85
C SER A 1128 2.63 10.34 -61.26
N ASN A 1129 1.90 9.24 -61.05
CA ASN A 1129 0.46 9.12 -61.28
C ASN A 1129 -0.40 9.57 -60.08
N CYS A 1130 0.20 9.92 -58.94
CA CYS A 1130 -0.51 10.38 -57.76
C CYS A 1130 -1.22 11.72 -58.02
N VAL A 1131 -2.47 11.82 -57.59
CA VAL A 1131 -3.23 13.06 -57.55
C VAL A 1131 -3.04 13.72 -56.18
N LEU A 1132 -2.46 14.92 -56.13
CA LEU A 1132 -2.33 15.66 -54.87
C LEU A 1132 -3.46 16.69 -54.72
N ARG A 1133 -4.15 16.69 -53.58
CA ARG A 1133 -5.19 17.69 -53.26
C ARG A 1133 -4.87 18.43 -51.97
N LEU A 1134 -4.85 19.75 -52.04
CA LEU A 1134 -4.68 20.63 -50.89
C LEU A 1134 -6.00 21.34 -50.59
N PHE A 1135 -6.48 21.28 -49.35
CA PHE A 1135 -7.71 21.91 -48.89
C PHE A 1135 -7.48 22.74 -47.62
N ASN A 1136 -8.37 23.71 -47.38
CA ASN A 1136 -8.44 24.53 -46.16
C ASN A 1136 -7.09 25.13 -45.74
N GLY A 1137 -6.34 25.65 -46.72
CA GLY A 1137 -5.03 26.25 -46.49
C GLY A 1137 -3.87 25.26 -46.37
N GLY A 1138 -4.07 23.99 -46.74
CA GLY A 1138 -3.00 23.01 -46.87
C GLY A 1138 -1.95 23.45 -47.90
N LYS A 1139 -0.67 23.21 -47.58
CA LYS A 1139 0.48 23.58 -48.42
C LYS A 1139 1.44 22.42 -48.66
N VAL A 1140 2.37 22.60 -49.60
CA VAL A 1140 3.49 21.68 -49.86
C VAL A 1140 4.82 22.40 -49.63
N ARG A 1141 5.78 21.75 -48.97
CA ARG A 1141 7.16 22.21 -48.85
C ARG A 1141 8.10 21.17 -49.46
N LEU A 1142 9.04 21.61 -50.29
CA LEU A 1142 10.01 20.73 -50.95
C LEU A 1142 11.39 20.85 -50.29
N GLU A 1143 11.83 19.80 -49.59
CA GLU A 1143 13.19 19.74 -49.01
C GLU A 1143 14.24 19.28 -50.04
N CYS A 1144 13.79 18.64 -51.12
CA CYS A 1144 14.64 18.25 -52.24
C CYS A 1144 14.91 19.43 -53.19
N SER A 1145 16.12 19.48 -53.75
CA SER A 1145 16.55 20.51 -54.72
C SER A 1145 16.06 20.29 -56.16
N GLY A 1146 15.22 19.28 -56.40
CA GLY A 1146 14.73 18.94 -57.73
C GLY A 1146 13.25 19.25 -57.93
N THR A 1147 12.67 18.62 -58.95
CA THR A 1147 11.28 18.84 -59.34
C THR A 1147 10.41 17.64 -58.95
N LEU A 1148 9.41 17.88 -58.10
CA LEU A 1148 8.33 16.92 -57.84
C LEU A 1148 7.39 16.88 -59.04
N ARG A 1149 7.19 15.70 -59.63
CA ARG A 1149 6.38 15.54 -60.85
C ARG A 1149 5.02 14.91 -60.54
N LEU A 1150 3.95 15.65 -60.79
CA LEU A 1150 2.58 15.19 -60.54
C LEU A 1150 1.74 15.20 -61.82
N ASN A 1151 0.96 14.15 -62.05
CA ASN A 1151 0.02 14.11 -63.17
C ASN A 1151 -1.12 15.14 -62.98
N LYS A 1152 -1.67 15.21 -61.77
CA LYS A 1152 -2.75 16.13 -61.42
C LYS A 1152 -2.56 16.69 -60.01
N MET A 1153 -2.88 17.96 -59.85
CA MET A 1153 -2.90 18.64 -58.56
C MET A 1153 -4.13 19.53 -58.45
N PHE A 1154 -4.69 19.62 -57.24
CA PHE A 1154 -5.82 20.49 -56.92
C PHE A 1154 -5.52 21.31 -55.67
N VAL A 1155 -5.90 22.59 -55.68
CA VAL A 1155 -5.81 23.50 -54.54
C VAL A 1155 -7.19 24.10 -54.30
N ASN A 1156 -7.74 23.90 -53.10
CA ASN A 1156 -9.09 24.29 -52.69
C ASN A 1156 -10.16 23.89 -53.72
N GLY A 1157 -10.09 22.65 -54.20
CA GLY A 1157 -11.01 22.08 -55.19
C GLY A 1157 -10.76 22.48 -56.65
N SER A 1158 -9.92 23.50 -56.91
CA SER A 1158 -9.58 23.94 -58.27
C SER A 1158 -8.36 23.19 -58.81
N ARG A 1159 -8.40 22.78 -60.07
CA ARG A 1159 -7.25 22.11 -60.72
C ARG A 1159 -6.14 23.13 -60.99
N VAL A 1160 -4.92 22.82 -60.56
CA VAL A 1160 -3.74 23.61 -60.91
C VAL A 1160 -3.46 23.44 -62.41
N PRO A 1161 -3.26 24.54 -63.18
CA PRO A 1161 -2.89 24.45 -64.59
C PRO A 1161 -1.59 23.66 -64.80
N PHE A 1162 -1.29 23.30 -66.04
CA PHE A 1162 -0.01 22.66 -66.37
C PHE A 1162 1.11 23.69 -66.36
N GLY A 1163 2.19 23.40 -65.64
CA GLY A 1163 3.30 24.33 -65.46
C GLY A 1163 4.31 23.87 -64.43
N VAL A 1164 5.32 24.71 -64.24
CA VAL A 1164 6.33 24.60 -63.17
C VAL A 1164 6.00 25.67 -62.14
N TYR A 1165 5.97 25.27 -60.87
CA TYR A 1165 5.57 26.08 -59.74
C TYR A 1165 6.63 26.02 -58.65
N ASP A 1166 6.90 27.14 -58.00
CA ASP A 1166 7.85 27.28 -56.90
C ASP A 1166 7.28 28.24 -55.84
N ALA A 1167 8.03 28.43 -54.75
CA ALA A 1167 7.60 29.31 -53.66
C ALA A 1167 7.51 30.80 -54.06
N GLU A 1168 8.18 31.22 -55.15
CA GLU A 1168 8.12 32.61 -55.62
C GLU A 1168 6.83 32.90 -56.40
N ASN A 1169 6.29 31.89 -57.08
CA ASN A 1169 5.12 32.04 -57.95
C ASN A 1169 3.84 31.32 -57.48
N SER A 1170 3.87 30.63 -56.33
CA SER A 1170 2.74 29.87 -55.79
C SER A 1170 2.63 29.95 -54.26
N ASP A 1171 1.51 30.46 -53.77
CA ASP A 1171 1.20 30.64 -52.34
C ASP A 1171 0.92 29.33 -51.58
N TRP A 1172 0.57 28.27 -52.31
CA TRP A 1172 0.39 26.90 -51.79
C TRP A 1172 1.70 26.11 -51.68
N ILE A 1173 2.85 26.71 -52.07
CA ILE A 1173 4.20 26.18 -51.82
C ILE A 1173 4.82 26.94 -50.65
N ASP A 1174 5.14 26.24 -49.56
CA ASP A 1174 5.63 26.81 -48.31
C ASP A 1174 7.16 26.80 -48.23
N GLY A 1175 7.80 27.53 -49.15
CA GLY A 1175 9.27 27.58 -49.28
C GLY A 1175 9.89 26.28 -49.83
N GLY A 1176 11.20 26.12 -49.60
CA GLY A 1176 11.97 24.95 -50.03
C GLY A 1176 12.95 25.23 -51.17
N ASN A 1177 13.68 24.19 -51.58
CA ASN A 1177 14.78 24.29 -52.57
C ASN A 1177 14.37 23.78 -53.97
N GLY A 1178 13.13 23.37 -54.15
CA GLY A 1178 12.65 22.65 -55.34
C GLY A 1178 11.45 23.29 -56.03
N SER A 1179 10.94 22.63 -57.07
CA SER A 1179 9.73 23.02 -57.81
C SER A 1179 8.73 21.88 -57.94
N VAL A 1180 7.45 22.19 -58.12
CA VAL A 1180 6.39 21.23 -58.49
C VAL A 1180 6.08 21.41 -59.97
N THR A 1181 6.05 20.33 -60.75
CA THR A 1181 5.58 20.38 -62.14
C THR A 1181 4.37 19.50 -62.34
N THR A 1182 3.31 20.08 -62.90
CA THR A 1182 2.02 19.43 -63.15
C THR A 1182 1.84 19.12 -64.63
N GLY A 1183 1.22 17.99 -64.97
CA GLY A 1183 0.77 17.70 -66.33
C GLY A 1183 1.80 17.06 -67.27
N PHE A 1184 2.76 16.28 -66.74
CA PHE A 1184 3.66 15.51 -67.61
C PHE A 1184 2.88 14.51 -68.46
N PRO A 1185 3.06 14.49 -69.80
CA PRO A 1185 2.54 13.42 -70.63
C PRO A 1185 3.25 12.12 -70.23
N LEU A 1186 2.46 11.07 -69.93
CA LEU A 1186 2.96 9.70 -69.92
C LEU A 1186 3.75 9.48 -71.21
N ARG A 1187 5.05 9.20 -71.09
CA ARG A 1187 5.88 8.80 -72.21
C ARG A 1187 5.34 7.46 -72.70
N ILE A 1188 4.45 7.48 -73.70
CA ILE A 1188 4.00 6.27 -74.38
C ILE A 1188 5.22 5.75 -75.12
N ILE A 1189 5.92 4.78 -74.53
CA ILE A 1189 6.90 3.98 -75.24
C ILE A 1189 6.09 2.93 -75.99
N PHE A 1190 5.85 3.15 -77.28
CA PHE A 1190 5.42 2.06 -78.15
C PHE A 1190 6.56 1.03 -78.18
N ARG A 1191 6.30 -0.18 -77.68
CA ARG A 1191 7.13 -1.37 -77.96
C ARG A 1191 6.56 -2.09 -79.16
#